data_AF-A0A125RBU5-F1
#
_entry.id   AF-A0A125RBU5-F1
#
_cell.length_a   1.000
_cell.length_b   1.000
_cell.length_c   1.000
_cell.angle_alpha   90.00
_cell.angle_beta   90.00
_cell.angle_gamma   90.00
#
_symmetry.space_group_name_H-M   'P 1'
#
loop_
_entity.id
_entity.type
_entity.pdbx_description
1 polymer ?
#
loop_
_entity_poly.entity_id
_entity_poly.type
_entity_poly.pdbx_seq_one_letter_code
_entity_poly.pdbx_strand_id
1 'polypeptide(L)'
;MLLVSTTYALDTNSNQTAINDDFDSIQKLIDEANPGQTIHLENKTYFGSGSSIKIYKNIVIEGDSSNTILDANSQSSIFVISPKVDVKLYGLTFINGYNSTEGGAIYNSGILTIDNSKFIDNYADGGAIHNAWKGKLTVSNSLFDMNNASFGAAIDNNEADLTIINTTFTNNACLEGGAIYNRFGEFLIYNCTFINNSAARGGGVYNNRGYMEIHDSRFISNNVYDLGGGIKSWGTCEVYDTIVQNNTAKQGGGIYVSEYTLLANNCFIENNNAEWGGGIYVEAKAKATVKNSKIINNGAVRGGGIDLNQGALDLTNCSVNNNTAETYGGGIYCSYLSSAIKNSEINNNAAKRGGAVYVNSQRNITVNITNVTIKNNMAQNGGAIFNRAEVNLVNVNLTSNRANESGGAIYNRKITSIENCQINNNEAPDNGGAVYNEYELNVNNASLNSNEAEFGGVIYNDGLAYVKNSILDSNRAKNGGAIYNTNNLFIESSKVNKNAATNYGGAIYNVYVLNVNNVSFNSNEARFGGVIYGNTSMNIKNSAFNSNKAFQAGVIYSKTNLTIDNSQFIENKVTHNAGVFYFSKGNVEIDNSIFKLNTGADEGGVIFNSMANVLVNNSQFISNEATSYGAAADNSGQLTIENSLFDNNTAYDAAVIDNDGILTISKSKFINNVAKTNGGVVDSKKPITITSSIFENNCAVCGGAIYRGNAVGCLFVNCHAENGGAIYLGNATDCLFVNCSANDHAAVICEGVASDSYCVNCHDAYDEITYPEAWSDENYNDGNYAFKSDSPFIYGYAATFSKNPSQVLVVSELASDATGNIKFTIKGATIKVKIKDGKAKAYFHDLSTGTYPVDVQYEGDSVYPSDSISLFIKVDANYAITSLSSHDVGYGQDAVIKIEVDENAPGNLDVSVNGVVQKVKITSKSLNTSFTGLKMGSYNVTVTYSGSGKYVPQNMTSTFNVVKGTPISSVNVSNPVGFGDDAIINVNMLNNQINGNVWFTVSDENKTKILTDKFSIVNGVASRSIPGLGLGKYYLHIYYAGNAHYNAQTIKTSFDVVKKTPISSVDVSNCAPGDNAIIKVKVNGVNGNIWFTISDANRTKILTNSCRINDGWAIISIPGLSVGKYYVHIYYAGNVHYSAQTIKTSFDVAKISPGLSVAKTTVEGKTVLTASIAKDARGNVNFAVNGNTYKAPIVKGIATVTLPDLAPGTYTLKSSYGGNYKYLAETKMRTITIK
;
A
#
# COMPACT_ATOMS: atom_id res chain seq x y z
N MET A 1 43.60 -29.86 -39.54
CA MET A 1 43.61 -30.81 -40.66
C MET A 1 43.72 -30.01 -41.97
N LEU A 2 44.73 -30.36 -42.79
CA LEU A 2 45.07 -29.90 -44.15
C LEU A 2 45.69 -28.49 -44.38
N LEU A 3 47.03 -28.54 -44.44
CA LEU A 3 48.02 -27.68 -45.11
C LEU A 3 47.59 -27.05 -46.44
N VAL A 4 48.00 -25.79 -46.66
CA VAL A 4 48.63 -25.36 -47.92
C VAL A 4 49.77 -24.39 -47.59
N SER A 5 50.99 -24.80 -47.97
CA SER A 5 52.22 -24.03 -47.91
C SER A 5 52.34 -23.08 -49.10
N THR A 6 52.90 -21.89 -48.86
CA THR A 6 53.63 -21.15 -49.89
C THR A 6 54.94 -20.69 -49.27
N THR A 7 56.00 -21.38 -49.67
CA THR A 7 57.41 -21.07 -49.42
C THR A 7 57.82 -19.80 -50.14
N TYR A 8 58.50 -18.89 -49.43
CA TYR A 8 59.52 -18.04 -50.03
C TYR A 8 60.84 -18.39 -49.34
N ALA A 9 61.75 -18.97 -50.12
CA ALA A 9 63.13 -19.20 -49.72
C ALA A 9 63.90 -17.88 -49.79
N LEU A 10 64.64 -17.55 -48.72
CA LEU A 10 65.78 -16.63 -48.78
C LEU A 10 66.95 -17.27 -48.01
N ASP A 11 67.94 -17.64 -48.83
CA ASP A 11 69.38 -17.61 -48.62
C ASP A 11 69.99 -18.16 -47.33
N THR A 12 70.55 -19.36 -47.45
CA THR A 12 71.52 -19.94 -46.54
C THR A 12 72.91 -19.39 -46.84
N ASN A 13 73.41 -18.45 -46.01
CA ASN A 13 74.78 -18.46 -45.47
C ASN A 13 75.14 -17.14 -44.75
N SER A 14 74.96 -17.13 -43.43
CA SER A 14 75.91 -16.51 -42.50
C SER A 14 75.73 -17.14 -41.12
N ASN A 15 76.70 -17.98 -40.72
CA ASN A 15 76.98 -18.48 -39.37
C ASN A 15 75.78 -18.56 -38.40
N GLN A 16 75.09 -19.72 -38.41
CA GLN A 16 74.36 -20.18 -37.22
C GLN A 16 75.37 -20.39 -36.08
N THR A 17 75.59 -19.35 -35.28
CA THR A 17 76.00 -19.54 -33.88
C THR A 17 74.93 -20.41 -33.22
N ALA A 18 75.35 -21.48 -32.55
CA ALA A 18 74.48 -22.28 -31.70
C ALA A 18 73.61 -21.33 -30.85
N ILE A 19 72.29 -21.41 -31.01
CA ILE A 19 71.35 -20.74 -30.13
C ILE A 19 71.44 -21.52 -28.81
N ASN A 20 72.17 -20.97 -27.85
CA ASN A 20 72.09 -21.47 -26.48
C ASN A 20 70.63 -21.40 -26.02
N ASP A 21 70.25 -22.31 -25.14
CA ASP A 21 68.90 -22.34 -24.58
C ASP A 21 68.76 -21.27 -23.47
N ASP A 22 69.06 -20.00 -23.81
CA ASP A 22 69.12 -18.86 -22.88
C ASP A 22 68.43 -17.59 -23.40
N PHE A 23 68.21 -16.61 -22.52
CA PHE A 23 67.58 -15.32 -22.86
C PHE A 23 68.44 -14.44 -23.77
N ASP A 24 69.77 -14.55 -23.70
CA ASP A 24 70.69 -13.77 -24.55
C ASP A 24 70.51 -14.16 -26.03
N SER A 25 70.22 -15.44 -26.30
CA SER A 25 69.89 -15.94 -27.62
C SER A 25 68.60 -15.31 -28.19
N ILE A 26 67.58 -15.11 -27.35
CA ILE A 26 66.32 -14.46 -27.74
C ILE A 26 66.55 -12.96 -27.98
N GLN A 27 67.36 -12.31 -27.14
CA GLN A 27 67.74 -10.91 -27.33
C GLN A 27 68.42 -10.70 -28.69
N LYS A 28 69.33 -11.60 -29.08
CA LYS A 28 70.00 -11.55 -30.39
C LYS A 28 69.00 -11.66 -31.55
N LEU A 29 68.01 -12.56 -31.47
CA LEU A 29 66.95 -12.67 -32.48
C LEU A 29 66.13 -11.38 -32.59
N ILE A 30 65.82 -10.74 -31.47
CA ILE A 30 65.12 -9.45 -31.44
C ILE A 30 65.98 -8.35 -32.07
N ASP A 31 67.27 -8.29 -31.75
CA ASP A 31 68.18 -7.28 -32.27
C ASP A 31 68.34 -7.39 -33.79
N GLU A 32 68.42 -8.60 -34.33
CA GLU A 32 68.54 -8.89 -35.77
C GLU A 32 67.22 -8.73 -36.55
N ALA A 33 66.06 -8.82 -35.89
CA ALA A 33 64.75 -8.73 -36.53
C ALA A 33 64.39 -7.30 -37.00
N ASN A 34 63.67 -7.22 -38.13
CA ASN A 34 63.08 -5.98 -38.62
C ASN A 34 61.88 -5.54 -37.75
N PRO A 35 61.60 -4.23 -37.60
CA PRO A 35 60.39 -3.78 -36.91
C PRO A 35 59.11 -4.36 -37.53
N GLY A 36 58.28 -4.98 -36.70
CA GLY A 36 57.04 -5.67 -37.06
C GLY A 36 57.22 -7.13 -37.47
N GLN A 37 58.45 -7.65 -37.50
CA GLN A 37 58.71 -9.05 -37.85
C GLN A 37 58.19 -10.02 -36.77
N THR A 38 57.81 -11.22 -37.21
CA THR A 38 57.48 -12.34 -36.33
C THR A 38 58.71 -13.19 -36.06
N ILE A 39 58.99 -13.46 -34.78
CA ILE A 39 59.99 -14.41 -34.29
C ILE A 39 59.25 -15.65 -33.82
N HIS A 40 59.61 -16.83 -34.34
CA HIS A 40 59.10 -18.10 -33.86
C HIS A 40 60.16 -18.76 -32.97
N LEU A 41 59.79 -19.04 -31.72
CA LEU A 41 60.64 -19.77 -30.77
C LEU A 41 60.40 -21.28 -30.89
N GLU A 42 61.45 -22.06 -30.67
CA GLU A 42 61.37 -23.52 -30.69
C GLU A 42 60.67 -24.06 -29.43
N ASN A 43 60.18 -25.30 -29.52
CA ASN A 43 59.54 -26.02 -28.42
C ASN A 43 60.59 -26.54 -27.43
N LYS A 44 61.10 -25.65 -26.58
CA LYS A 44 62.06 -25.95 -25.51
C LYS A 44 62.00 -24.92 -24.39
N THR A 45 62.80 -25.16 -23.34
CA THR A 45 63.02 -24.21 -22.26
C THR A 45 64.18 -23.29 -22.59
N TYR A 46 63.98 -21.98 -22.45
CA TYR A 46 65.02 -20.96 -22.49
C TYR A 46 65.24 -20.45 -21.07
N PHE A 47 66.48 -20.52 -20.60
CA PHE A 47 66.84 -20.17 -19.22
C PHE A 47 67.33 -18.72 -19.09
N GLY A 48 67.03 -18.10 -17.96
CA GLY A 48 67.50 -16.76 -17.63
C GLY A 48 69.03 -16.70 -17.53
N SER A 49 69.63 -15.65 -18.10
CA SER A 49 71.07 -15.32 -18.02
C SER A 49 71.39 -14.33 -16.89
N GLY A 50 70.41 -14.01 -16.03
CA GLY A 50 70.47 -12.96 -15.02
C GLY A 50 70.14 -11.54 -15.53
N SER A 51 69.79 -11.40 -16.81
CA SER A 51 69.33 -10.14 -17.42
C SER A 51 68.00 -10.32 -18.16
N SER A 52 67.17 -9.28 -18.15
CA SER A 52 65.88 -9.28 -18.87
C SER A 52 66.04 -9.02 -20.36
N ILE A 53 65.15 -9.60 -21.17
CA ILE A 53 65.04 -9.37 -22.61
C ILE A 53 64.35 -8.03 -22.86
N LYS A 54 65.01 -7.11 -23.56
CA LYS A 54 64.53 -5.75 -23.83
C LYS A 54 63.93 -5.64 -25.23
N ILE A 55 62.68 -5.20 -25.30
CA ILE A 55 61.98 -4.95 -26.56
C ILE A 55 61.79 -3.44 -26.76
N TYR A 56 62.44 -2.92 -27.80
CA TYR A 56 62.49 -1.48 -28.13
C TYR A 56 61.96 -1.16 -29.54
N LYS A 57 61.43 -2.16 -30.25
CA LYS A 57 60.82 -2.04 -31.59
C LYS A 57 59.62 -2.97 -31.70
N ASN A 58 58.69 -2.62 -32.59
CA ASN A 58 57.47 -3.40 -32.77
C ASN A 58 57.85 -4.83 -33.17
N ILE A 59 57.22 -5.84 -32.56
CA ILE A 59 57.57 -7.23 -32.85
C ILE A 59 56.45 -8.19 -32.46
N VAL A 60 56.44 -9.37 -33.10
CA VAL A 60 55.58 -10.49 -32.71
C VAL A 60 56.48 -11.65 -32.31
N ILE A 61 56.22 -12.29 -31.17
CA ILE A 61 56.93 -13.50 -30.72
C ILE A 61 55.90 -14.60 -30.55
N GLU A 62 56.12 -15.72 -31.23
CA GLU A 62 55.23 -16.88 -31.21
C GLU A 62 55.97 -18.14 -30.72
N GLY A 63 55.30 -18.92 -29.89
CA GLY A 63 55.73 -20.25 -29.48
C GLY A 63 54.53 -21.20 -29.33
N ASP A 64 54.74 -22.29 -28.60
CA ASP A 64 53.70 -23.22 -28.18
C ASP A 64 53.57 -23.21 -26.65
N SER A 65 52.42 -22.80 -26.10
CA SER A 65 52.24 -22.63 -24.64
C SER A 65 52.33 -23.93 -23.84
N SER A 66 52.41 -25.09 -24.50
CA SER A 66 52.67 -26.36 -23.82
C SER A 66 54.16 -26.71 -23.80
N ASN A 67 54.98 -26.11 -24.65
CA ASN A 67 56.34 -26.59 -24.94
C ASN A 67 57.41 -25.49 -25.04
N THR A 68 57.05 -24.22 -25.25
CA THR A 68 57.97 -23.06 -25.26
C THR A 68 57.93 -22.38 -23.90
N ILE A 69 58.96 -22.64 -23.10
CA ILE A 69 59.06 -22.19 -21.71
C ILE A 69 60.17 -21.15 -21.59
N LEU A 70 59.86 -20.01 -20.99
CA LEU A 70 60.81 -18.97 -20.62
C LEU A 70 60.94 -19.02 -19.09
N ASP A 71 62.06 -19.60 -18.63
CA ASP A 71 62.34 -19.82 -17.21
C ASP A 71 63.41 -18.84 -16.73
N ALA A 72 63.03 -17.84 -15.94
CA ALA A 72 63.96 -16.83 -15.45
C ALA A 72 64.84 -17.32 -14.28
N ASN A 73 64.66 -18.56 -13.79
CA ASN A 73 65.40 -19.15 -12.67
C ASN A 73 65.41 -18.28 -11.39
N SER A 74 64.38 -17.46 -11.20
CA SER A 74 64.29 -16.47 -10.12
C SER A 74 65.43 -15.43 -10.11
N GLN A 75 65.99 -15.11 -11.27
CA GLN A 75 67.15 -14.20 -11.38
C GLN A 75 66.78 -12.81 -11.93
N SER A 76 65.72 -12.67 -12.71
CA SER A 76 65.36 -11.41 -13.38
C SER A 76 63.91 -11.42 -13.90
N SER A 77 63.40 -10.25 -14.30
CA SER A 77 62.24 -10.18 -15.19
C SER A 77 62.55 -10.84 -16.53
N ILE A 78 61.56 -11.41 -17.21
CA ILE A 78 61.74 -12.05 -18.52
C ILE A 78 61.75 -10.99 -19.63
N PHE A 79 60.70 -10.16 -19.72
CA PHE A 79 60.62 -9.10 -20.73
C PHE A 79 60.48 -7.69 -20.12
N VAL A 80 61.12 -6.72 -20.77
CA VAL A 80 60.97 -5.28 -20.52
C VAL A 80 60.55 -4.59 -21.82
N ILE A 81 59.34 -4.04 -21.86
CA ILE A 81 58.75 -3.42 -23.06
C ILE A 81 58.84 -1.90 -22.98
N SER A 82 59.50 -1.31 -23.96
CA SER A 82 59.73 0.14 -24.02
C SER A 82 58.46 0.93 -24.35
N PRO A 83 58.36 2.21 -23.93
CA PRO A 83 57.24 3.07 -24.27
C PRO A 83 56.97 3.19 -25.78
N LYS A 84 55.69 3.25 -26.16
CA LYS A 84 55.20 3.41 -27.55
C LYS A 84 55.56 2.27 -28.52
N VAL A 85 56.07 1.15 -28.04
CA VAL A 85 56.33 -0.05 -28.84
C VAL A 85 55.10 -0.97 -28.85
N ASP A 86 54.74 -1.52 -30.01
CA ASP A 86 53.67 -2.53 -30.16
C ASP A 86 54.26 -3.94 -30.19
N VAL A 87 54.00 -4.72 -29.14
CA VAL A 87 54.52 -6.07 -28.93
C VAL A 87 53.38 -7.07 -28.80
N LYS A 88 53.51 -8.20 -29.49
CA LYS A 88 52.55 -9.31 -29.42
C LYS A 88 53.25 -10.60 -29.03
N LEU A 89 52.76 -11.25 -27.98
CA LEU A 89 53.32 -12.49 -27.42
C LEU A 89 52.26 -13.59 -27.49
N TYR A 90 52.54 -14.66 -28.23
CA TYR A 90 51.58 -15.74 -28.49
C TYR A 90 52.16 -17.10 -28.12
N GLY A 91 51.43 -17.88 -27.33
CA GLY A 91 51.82 -19.27 -27.07
C GLY A 91 53.06 -19.44 -26.19
N LEU A 92 53.26 -18.61 -25.16
CA LEU A 92 54.47 -18.66 -24.33
C LEU A 92 54.15 -19.05 -22.88
N THR A 93 55.05 -19.79 -22.23
CA THR A 93 54.97 -20.08 -20.79
C THR A 93 56.07 -19.35 -20.04
N PHE A 94 55.71 -18.46 -19.13
CA PHE A 94 56.57 -17.63 -18.30
C PHE A 94 56.65 -18.20 -16.89
N ILE A 95 57.83 -18.66 -16.47
CA ILE A 95 58.01 -19.23 -15.13
C ILE A 95 59.20 -18.64 -14.39
N ASN A 96 59.11 -18.65 -13.06
CA ASN A 96 60.16 -18.24 -12.14
C ASN A 96 60.73 -16.84 -12.45
N GLY A 97 59.92 -15.93 -12.96
CA GLY A 97 60.27 -14.52 -13.09
C GLY A 97 60.48 -13.88 -11.72
N TYR A 98 61.53 -13.08 -11.56
CA TYR A 98 61.84 -12.42 -10.28
C TYR A 98 62.24 -10.96 -10.46
N ASN A 99 61.56 -10.05 -9.76
CA ASN A 99 61.98 -8.65 -9.65
C ASN A 99 61.54 -8.05 -8.30
N SER A 100 62.45 -7.34 -7.61
CA SER A 100 62.15 -6.75 -6.30
C SER A 100 61.34 -5.45 -6.35
N THR A 101 61.02 -4.92 -7.53
CA THR A 101 60.34 -3.61 -7.70
C THR A 101 59.37 -3.53 -8.88
N GLU A 102 59.63 -4.24 -9.97
CA GLU A 102 58.85 -4.23 -11.21
C GLU A 102 58.16 -5.57 -11.44
N GLY A 103 57.65 -5.84 -12.65
CA GLY A 103 56.95 -7.06 -13.00
C GLY A 103 57.85 -8.30 -12.97
N GLY A 104 57.38 -9.38 -12.34
CA GLY A 104 58.14 -10.60 -12.16
C GLY A 104 58.48 -11.29 -13.47
N ALA A 105 57.51 -11.44 -14.37
CA ALA A 105 57.76 -11.91 -15.74
C ALA A 105 57.92 -10.74 -16.70
N ILE A 106 57.03 -9.74 -16.65
CA ILE A 106 57.00 -8.67 -17.66
C ILE A 106 56.82 -7.30 -17.01
N TYR A 107 57.70 -6.37 -17.36
CA TYR A 107 57.47 -4.94 -17.19
C TYR A 107 57.01 -4.30 -18.50
N ASN A 108 55.82 -3.71 -18.53
CA ASN A 108 55.27 -3.06 -19.71
C ASN A 108 55.10 -1.55 -19.54
N SER A 109 55.67 -0.79 -20.46
CA SER A 109 55.36 0.64 -20.67
C SER A 109 54.86 0.96 -22.09
N GLY A 110 54.78 -0.06 -22.96
CA GLY A 110 54.34 0.03 -24.35
C GLY A 110 52.91 -0.46 -24.56
N ILE A 111 52.61 -0.90 -25.78
CA ILE A 111 51.37 -1.58 -26.17
C ILE A 111 51.68 -3.06 -26.25
N LEU A 112 51.12 -3.84 -25.32
CA LEU A 112 51.38 -5.27 -25.19
C LEU A 112 50.09 -6.07 -25.40
N THR A 113 50.14 -7.00 -26.35
CA THR A 113 49.10 -8.03 -26.55
C THR A 113 49.67 -9.39 -26.19
N ILE A 114 48.98 -10.12 -25.32
CA ILE A 114 49.30 -11.49 -24.93
C ILE A 114 48.12 -12.38 -25.30
N ASP A 115 48.37 -13.46 -26.03
CA ASP A 115 47.34 -14.47 -26.32
C ASP A 115 47.85 -15.89 -26.06
N ASN A 116 46.96 -16.76 -25.59
CA ASN A 116 47.22 -18.19 -25.43
C ASN A 116 48.51 -18.50 -24.65
N SER A 117 48.77 -17.79 -23.54
CA SER A 117 50.04 -17.87 -22.79
C SER A 117 49.81 -18.24 -21.33
N LYS A 118 50.87 -18.67 -20.63
CA LYS A 118 50.83 -19.09 -19.22
C LYS A 118 51.84 -18.33 -18.39
N PHE A 119 51.45 -17.88 -17.20
CA PHE A 119 52.32 -17.23 -16.20
C PHE A 119 52.24 -18.04 -14.91
N ILE A 120 53.32 -18.73 -14.54
CA ILE A 120 53.33 -19.69 -13.43
C ILE A 120 54.47 -19.37 -12.48
N ASP A 121 54.17 -19.27 -11.19
CA ASP A 121 55.17 -19.11 -10.11
C ASP A 121 56.15 -17.93 -10.33
N ASN A 122 55.62 -16.80 -10.81
CA ASN A 122 56.40 -15.56 -10.92
C ASN A 122 56.29 -14.76 -9.62
N TYR A 123 57.41 -14.22 -9.16
CA TYR A 123 57.54 -13.51 -7.90
C TYR A 123 57.97 -12.05 -8.13
N ALA A 124 57.23 -11.08 -7.58
CA ALA A 124 57.64 -9.68 -7.69
C ALA A 124 57.04 -8.72 -6.65
N ASP A 125 57.40 -7.43 -6.69
CA ASP A 125 56.68 -6.40 -5.94
C ASP A 125 55.44 -5.89 -6.70
N GLY A 126 55.58 -5.59 -8.00
CA GLY A 126 54.46 -5.44 -8.95
C GLY A 126 54.27 -6.75 -9.70
N GLY A 127 53.04 -7.24 -9.87
CA GLY A 127 52.65 -8.60 -10.33
C GLY A 127 53.50 -9.36 -11.36
N ALA A 128 53.10 -10.60 -11.69
CA ALA A 128 53.71 -11.32 -12.82
C ALA A 128 53.84 -10.43 -14.08
N ILE A 129 52.86 -9.54 -14.29
CA ILE A 129 52.97 -8.39 -15.19
C ILE A 129 52.77 -7.09 -14.41
N HIS A 130 53.68 -6.14 -14.55
CA HIS A 130 53.49 -4.76 -14.14
C HIS A 130 53.28 -3.88 -15.38
N ASN A 131 52.08 -3.33 -15.54
CA ASN A 131 51.71 -2.40 -16.61
C ASN A 131 51.71 -0.96 -16.09
N ALA A 132 52.62 -0.13 -16.60
CA ALA A 132 52.90 1.20 -16.06
C ALA A 132 52.95 2.29 -17.14
N TRP A 133 52.98 3.56 -16.70
CA TRP A 133 53.27 4.75 -17.52
C TRP A 133 52.38 4.91 -18.77
N LYS A 134 51.07 4.69 -18.63
CA LYS A 134 50.10 4.70 -19.74
C LYS A 134 50.35 3.61 -20.79
N GLY A 135 51.02 2.53 -20.39
CA GLY A 135 51.06 1.30 -21.17
C GLY A 135 49.65 0.78 -21.43
N LYS A 136 49.49 0.01 -22.50
CA LYS A 136 48.25 -0.69 -22.82
C LYS A 136 48.51 -2.17 -22.78
N LEU A 137 47.73 -2.91 -21.99
CA LEU A 137 47.83 -4.35 -21.86
C LEU A 137 46.52 -5.00 -22.32
N THR A 138 46.61 -5.89 -23.30
CA THR A 138 45.52 -6.79 -23.69
C THR A 138 45.96 -8.24 -23.48
N VAL A 139 45.20 -8.98 -22.68
CA VAL A 139 45.48 -10.39 -22.38
C VAL A 139 44.28 -11.23 -22.80
N SER A 140 44.51 -12.25 -23.62
CA SER A 140 43.46 -13.17 -24.05
C SER A 140 43.84 -14.64 -23.94
N ASN A 141 42.84 -15.50 -23.72
CA ASN A 141 42.97 -16.97 -23.77
C ASN A 141 44.12 -17.54 -22.89
N SER A 142 44.45 -16.89 -21.78
CA SER A 142 45.68 -17.15 -21.02
C SER A 142 45.41 -17.73 -19.62
N LEU A 143 46.48 -18.15 -18.94
CA LEU A 143 46.45 -18.67 -17.57
C LEU A 143 47.49 -17.95 -16.69
N PHE A 144 47.07 -17.51 -15.50
CA PHE A 144 47.95 -17.03 -14.43
C PHE A 144 47.74 -17.92 -13.21
N ASP A 145 48.76 -18.70 -12.84
CA ASP A 145 48.69 -19.66 -11.74
C ASP A 145 49.85 -19.49 -10.74
N MET A 146 49.55 -19.55 -9.45
CA MET A 146 50.54 -19.51 -8.36
C MET A 146 51.51 -18.31 -8.39
N ASN A 147 51.13 -17.18 -9.00
CA ASN A 147 51.99 -15.99 -8.97
C ASN A 147 51.89 -15.31 -7.60
N ASN A 148 52.98 -14.65 -7.19
CA ASN A 148 53.09 -14.01 -5.90
C ASN A 148 53.66 -12.60 -6.05
N ALA A 149 52.96 -11.60 -5.49
CA ALA A 149 53.49 -10.24 -5.44
C ALA A 149 53.03 -9.43 -4.22
N SER A 150 53.50 -8.19 -4.09
CA SER A 150 52.94 -7.26 -3.10
C SER A 150 51.62 -6.64 -3.59
N PHE A 151 51.55 -6.28 -4.88
CA PHE A 151 50.39 -5.72 -5.54
C PHE A 151 50.01 -6.54 -6.77
N GLY A 152 48.77 -7.00 -6.85
CA GLY A 152 48.26 -7.65 -8.06
C GLY A 152 49.08 -8.87 -8.45
N ALA A 153 49.00 -9.97 -7.70
CA ALA A 153 49.89 -11.13 -7.86
C ALA A 153 50.12 -11.56 -9.33
N ALA A 154 49.06 -11.55 -10.14
CA ALA A 154 49.17 -11.77 -11.57
C ALA A 154 49.43 -10.47 -12.34
N ILE A 155 48.63 -9.42 -12.11
CA ILE A 155 48.75 -8.16 -12.85
C ILE A 155 48.63 -6.96 -11.89
N ASP A 156 49.67 -6.12 -11.87
CA ASP A 156 49.62 -4.77 -11.32
C ASP A 156 49.46 -3.76 -12.46
N ASN A 157 48.34 -3.03 -12.48
CA ASN A 157 48.01 -2.03 -13.48
C ASN A 157 48.00 -0.63 -12.88
N ASN A 158 48.97 0.19 -13.27
CA ASN A 158 49.21 1.49 -12.66
C ASN A 158 49.10 2.63 -13.68
N GLU A 159 48.01 3.41 -13.58
CA GLU A 159 47.69 4.53 -14.49
C GLU A 159 47.71 4.14 -15.99
N ALA A 160 47.20 2.95 -16.29
CA ALA A 160 47.34 2.29 -17.58
C ALA A 160 46.03 1.58 -18.01
N ASP A 161 45.91 1.25 -19.29
CA ASP A 161 44.71 0.59 -19.83
C ASP A 161 44.88 -0.94 -19.78
N LEU A 162 43.88 -1.63 -19.23
CA LEU A 162 43.89 -3.08 -19.10
C LEU A 162 42.61 -3.71 -19.69
N THR A 163 42.79 -4.64 -20.62
CA THR A 163 41.71 -5.47 -21.17
C THR A 163 42.06 -6.94 -21.02
N ILE A 164 41.16 -7.72 -20.42
CA ILE A 164 41.36 -9.14 -20.20
C ILE A 164 40.16 -9.91 -20.74
N ILE A 165 40.44 -10.91 -21.57
CA ILE A 165 39.42 -11.67 -22.28
C ILE A 165 39.69 -13.16 -22.11
N ASN A 166 38.68 -13.96 -21.76
CA ASN A 166 38.76 -15.43 -21.79
C ASN A 166 39.99 -16.01 -21.06
N THR A 167 40.34 -15.43 -19.91
CA THR A 167 41.58 -15.74 -19.16
C THR A 167 41.24 -16.27 -17.77
N THR A 168 42.06 -17.21 -17.29
CA THR A 168 41.91 -17.80 -15.94
C THR A 168 43.02 -17.33 -15.01
N PHE A 169 42.65 -16.90 -13.80
CA PHE A 169 43.53 -16.56 -12.69
C PHE A 169 43.27 -17.51 -11.53
N THR A 170 44.24 -18.35 -11.18
CA THR A 170 44.09 -19.33 -10.12
C THR A 170 45.24 -19.30 -9.12
N ASN A 171 44.92 -19.49 -7.84
CA ASN A 171 45.90 -19.64 -6.75
C ASN A 171 46.94 -18.50 -6.65
N ASN A 172 46.64 -17.31 -7.17
CA ASN A 172 47.56 -16.17 -7.06
C ASN A 172 47.42 -15.56 -5.65
N ALA A 173 48.54 -15.18 -5.04
CA ALA A 173 48.59 -14.75 -3.65
C ALA A 173 49.39 -13.45 -3.48
N CYS A 174 48.86 -12.49 -2.72
CA CYS A 174 49.58 -11.24 -2.43
C CYS A 174 49.15 -10.57 -1.12
N LEU A 175 49.71 -9.39 -0.81
CA LEU A 175 49.19 -8.49 0.23
C LEU A 175 47.96 -7.70 -0.27
N GLU A 176 47.97 -7.09 -1.46
CA GLU A 176 46.82 -6.32 -2.00
C GLU A 176 46.44 -6.70 -3.46
N GLY A 177 45.20 -7.15 -3.70
CA GLY A 177 44.67 -7.53 -5.04
C GLY A 177 45.06 -8.94 -5.50
N GLY A 178 44.36 -9.98 -5.03
CA GLY A 178 44.82 -11.37 -5.06
C GLY A 178 45.14 -11.95 -6.43
N ALA A 179 44.49 -11.47 -7.50
CA ALA A 179 45.00 -11.66 -8.86
C ALA A 179 45.39 -10.32 -9.50
N ILE A 180 44.50 -9.33 -9.43
CA ILE A 180 44.69 -8.06 -10.15
C ILE A 180 44.52 -6.87 -9.22
N TYR A 181 45.45 -5.93 -9.34
CA TYR A 181 45.39 -4.61 -8.71
C TYR A 181 45.34 -3.53 -9.79
N ASN A 182 44.30 -2.71 -9.81
CA ASN A 182 44.15 -1.59 -10.74
C ASN A 182 44.19 -0.24 -9.99
N ARG A 183 45.09 0.66 -10.41
CA ARG A 183 45.26 2.00 -9.82
C ARG A 183 44.97 3.08 -10.86
N PHE A 184 43.86 3.81 -10.68
CA PHE A 184 43.40 4.96 -11.49
C PHE A 184 43.12 4.71 -13.00
N GLY A 185 43.40 3.53 -13.57
CA GLY A 185 43.19 3.20 -14.99
C GLY A 185 41.80 2.66 -15.35
N GLU A 186 41.48 2.65 -16.65
CA GLU A 186 40.31 1.95 -17.21
C GLU A 186 40.59 0.45 -17.33
N PHE A 187 39.63 -0.35 -16.85
CA PHE A 187 39.81 -1.78 -16.71
C PHE A 187 38.58 -2.56 -17.18
N LEU A 188 38.77 -3.41 -18.19
CA LEU A 188 37.72 -4.27 -18.76
C LEU A 188 38.07 -5.75 -18.57
N ILE A 189 37.15 -6.51 -17.97
CA ILE A 189 37.22 -7.96 -17.82
C ILE A 189 36.05 -8.59 -18.59
N TYR A 190 36.34 -9.52 -19.49
CA TYR A 190 35.33 -10.20 -20.30
C TYR A 190 35.54 -11.72 -20.30
N ASN A 191 34.52 -12.47 -19.86
CA ASN A 191 34.54 -13.93 -19.87
C ASN A 191 35.74 -14.55 -19.11
N CYS A 192 36.09 -14.01 -17.95
CA CYS A 192 37.25 -14.45 -17.17
C CYS A 192 36.86 -15.26 -15.94
N THR A 193 37.80 -16.04 -15.42
CA THR A 193 37.59 -16.88 -14.22
C THR A 193 38.68 -16.62 -13.19
N PHE A 194 38.29 -16.29 -11.96
CA PHE A 194 39.16 -16.03 -10.80
C PHE A 194 38.86 -17.04 -9.70
N ILE A 195 39.79 -17.97 -9.45
CA ILE A 195 39.61 -19.09 -8.50
C ILE A 195 40.70 -19.09 -7.43
N ASN A 196 40.32 -19.24 -6.15
CA ASN A 196 41.26 -19.44 -5.04
C ASN A 196 42.37 -18.39 -4.95
N ASN A 197 42.14 -17.17 -5.44
CA ASN A 197 43.10 -16.10 -5.30
C ASN A 197 42.98 -15.53 -3.88
N SER A 198 44.12 -15.17 -3.29
CA SER A 198 44.22 -14.81 -1.88
C SER A 198 44.93 -13.47 -1.71
N ALA A 199 44.38 -12.59 -0.87
CA ALA A 199 45.01 -11.32 -0.54
C ALA A 199 44.71 -10.88 0.89
N ALA A 200 45.41 -9.86 1.42
CA ALA A 200 44.91 -9.14 2.58
C ALA A 200 43.70 -8.26 2.23
N ARG A 201 43.60 -7.77 0.98
CA ARG A 201 42.48 -6.97 0.44
C ARG A 201 42.19 -7.29 -1.03
N GLY A 202 40.92 -7.53 -1.40
CA GLY A 202 40.44 -7.76 -2.77
C GLY A 202 40.89 -9.08 -3.35
N GLY A 203 40.20 -10.19 -3.08
CA GLY A 203 40.73 -11.54 -3.28
C GLY A 203 40.87 -11.94 -4.73
N GLY A 204 39.89 -11.66 -5.58
CA GLY A 204 40.08 -11.75 -7.03
C GLY A 204 40.68 -10.46 -7.58
N VAL A 205 39.95 -9.36 -7.42
CA VAL A 205 40.28 -8.08 -8.05
C VAL A 205 40.15 -6.93 -7.05
N TYR A 206 41.12 -6.02 -7.08
CA TYR A 206 41.06 -4.74 -6.38
C TYR A 206 41.16 -3.56 -7.36
N ASN A 207 40.06 -2.81 -7.50
CA ASN A 207 40.01 -1.54 -8.22
C ASN A 207 40.17 -0.35 -7.25
N ASN A 208 41.32 0.31 -7.30
CA ASN A 208 41.64 1.51 -6.52
C ASN A 208 41.42 2.77 -7.37
N ARG A 209 40.27 3.42 -7.18
CA ARG A 209 39.87 4.70 -7.80
C ARG A 209 39.81 4.73 -9.34
N GLY A 210 39.88 3.59 -10.01
CA GLY A 210 39.68 3.46 -11.47
C GLY A 210 38.23 3.20 -11.86
N TYR A 211 37.97 3.10 -13.17
CA TYR A 211 36.69 2.62 -13.74
C TYR A 211 36.85 1.15 -14.14
N MET A 212 35.99 0.29 -13.61
CA MET A 212 36.05 -1.15 -13.85
C MET A 212 34.71 -1.67 -14.40
N GLU A 213 34.78 -2.38 -15.52
CA GLU A 213 33.65 -3.05 -16.16
C GLU A 213 33.94 -4.57 -16.26
N ILE A 214 33.03 -5.40 -15.73
CA ILE A 214 33.15 -6.86 -15.69
C ILE A 214 31.94 -7.48 -16.39
N HIS A 215 32.19 -8.40 -17.32
CA HIS A 215 31.17 -9.12 -18.08
C HIS A 215 31.41 -10.62 -18.07
N ASP A 216 30.33 -11.40 -18.04
CA ASP A 216 30.32 -12.84 -18.32
C ASP A 216 31.36 -13.65 -17.49
N SER A 217 31.70 -13.18 -16.29
CA SER A 217 32.88 -13.67 -15.55
C SER A 217 32.51 -14.45 -14.28
N ARG A 218 33.52 -15.08 -13.66
CA ARG A 218 33.35 -15.93 -12.47
C ARG A 218 34.40 -15.60 -11.40
N PHE A 219 33.96 -15.35 -10.17
CA PHE A 219 34.79 -15.14 -8.98
C PHE A 219 34.44 -16.20 -7.93
N ILE A 220 35.32 -17.18 -7.74
CA ILE A 220 35.02 -18.40 -7.00
C ILE A 220 36.07 -18.64 -5.90
N SER A 221 35.61 -18.85 -4.67
CA SER A 221 36.47 -19.30 -3.57
C SER A 221 37.70 -18.41 -3.30
N ASN A 222 37.61 -17.13 -3.64
CA ASN A 222 38.66 -16.17 -3.32
C ASN A 222 38.55 -15.80 -1.83
N ASN A 223 39.69 -15.74 -1.14
CA ASN A 223 39.74 -15.63 0.31
C ASN A 223 40.60 -14.44 0.73
N VAL A 224 40.09 -13.62 1.65
CA VAL A 224 40.74 -12.38 2.06
C VAL A 224 40.61 -12.21 3.57
N TYR A 225 41.67 -11.74 4.22
CA TYR A 225 41.60 -11.46 5.67
C TYR A 225 40.73 -10.22 6.00
N ASP A 226 40.74 -9.19 5.15
CA ASP A 226 40.09 -7.89 5.41
C ASP A 226 38.91 -7.61 4.45
N LEU A 227 39.13 -7.07 3.25
CA LEU A 227 38.05 -6.44 2.46
C LEU A 227 37.84 -7.07 1.07
N GLY A 228 36.60 -7.41 0.71
CA GLY A 228 36.18 -7.78 -0.65
C GLY A 228 36.68 -9.14 -1.11
N GLY A 229 35.98 -10.22 -0.79
CA GLY A 229 36.46 -11.58 -1.03
C GLY A 229 36.63 -11.88 -2.52
N GLY A 230 35.61 -11.60 -3.35
CA GLY A 230 35.73 -11.67 -4.81
C GLY A 230 36.24 -10.36 -5.41
N ILE A 231 35.48 -9.28 -5.20
CA ILE A 231 35.70 -7.98 -5.85
C ILE A 231 35.75 -6.88 -4.78
N LYS A 232 36.81 -6.07 -4.81
CA LYS A 232 36.90 -4.83 -4.03
C LYS A 232 36.99 -3.63 -4.95
N SER A 233 36.15 -2.61 -4.73
CA SER A 233 36.25 -1.35 -5.47
C SER A 233 36.17 -0.10 -4.57
N TRP A 234 37.16 0.77 -4.73
CA TRP A 234 37.18 2.17 -4.28
C TRP A 234 36.98 3.15 -5.46
N GLY A 235 36.42 2.65 -6.56
CA GLY A 235 36.14 3.40 -7.78
C GLY A 235 34.75 3.05 -8.31
N THR A 236 34.48 3.42 -9.56
CA THR A 236 33.23 3.00 -10.22
C THR A 236 33.36 1.55 -10.67
N CYS A 237 32.38 0.73 -10.31
CA CYS A 237 32.35 -0.70 -10.60
C CYS A 237 31.03 -1.07 -11.27
N GLU A 238 31.11 -1.61 -12.49
CA GLU A 238 29.96 -2.16 -13.21
C GLU A 238 30.19 -3.64 -13.47
N VAL A 239 29.23 -4.47 -13.05
CA VAL A 239 29.29 -5.92 -13.10
C VAL A 239 28.04 -6.43 -13.81
N TYR A 240 28.25 -7.17 -14.88
CA TYR A 240 27.22 -7.73 -15.76
C TYR A 240 27.41 -9.24 -15.90
N ASP A 241 26.29 -9.98 -15.87
CA ASP A 241 26.26 -11.39 -16.28
C ASP A 241 27.30 -12.28 -15.56
N THR A 242 27.61 -11.93 -14.31
CA THR A 242 28.76 -12.46 -13.56
C THR A 242 28.33 -13.25 -12.32
N ILE A 243 29.09 -14.30 -12.02
CA ILE A 243 28.89 -15.16 -10.86
C ILE A 243 29.97 -14.88 -9.81
N VAL A 244 29.55 -14.55 -8.59
CA VAL A 244 30.42 -14.30 -7.42
C VAL A 244 30.03 -15.26 -6.31
N GLN A 245 30.81 -16.32 -6.14
CA GLN A 245 30.43 -17.44 -5.27
C GLN A 245 31.53 -17.94 -4.34
N ASN A 246 31.14 -18.43 -3.15
CA ASN A 246 32.03 -19.06 -2.17
C ASN A 246 33.19 -18.18 -1.69
N ASN A 247 33.12 -16.86 -1.86
CA ASN A 247 34.20 -15.97 -1.45
C ASN A 247 34.05 -15.60 0.03
N THR A 248 35.19 -15.40 0.70
CA THR A 248 35.24 -15.07 2.13
C THR A 248 36.08 -13.83 2.37
N ALA A 249 35.57 -12.89 3.18
CA ALA A 249 36.29 -11.71 3.63
C ALA A 249 35.79 -11.25 5.01
N LYS A 250 36.45 -10.30 5.67
CA LYS A 250 35.85 -9.64 6.85
C LYS A 250 34.70 -8.72 6.43
N GLN A 251 34.83 -7.99 5.34
CA GLN A 251 33.79 -7.09 4.82
C GLN A 251 33.55 -7.33 3.33
N GLY A 252 32.29 -7.55 2.91
CA GLY A 252 31.95 -7.79 1.51
C GLY A 252 32.46 -9.13 1.03
N GLY A 253 31.86 -10.23 1.50
CA GLY A 253 32.32 -11.59 1.16
C GLY A 253 32.40 -11.79 -0.34
N GLY A 254 31.35 -11.41 -1.07
CA GLY A 254 31.38 -11.35 -2.54
C GLY A 254 32.00 -10.04 -3.05
N ILE A 255 31.30 -8.93 -2.81
CA ILE A 255 31.61 -7.61 -3.36
C ILE A 255 31.70 -6.57 -2.24
N TYR A 256 32.76 -5.79 -2.25
CA TYR A 256 32.90 -4.60 -1.41
C TYR A 256 33.00 -3.34 -2.30
N VAL A 257 32.22 -2.30 -1.97
CA VAL A 257 32.27 -0.99 -2.63
C VAL A 257 32.30 0.16 -1.62
N SER A 258 33.14 1.16 -1.88
CA SER A 258 33.28 2.37 -1.06
C SER A 258 33.46 3.63 -1.94
N GLU A 259 33.07 4.79 -1.41
CA GLU A 259 33.13 6.17 -1.98
C GLU A 259 32.31 6.44 -3.26
N TYR A 260 32.20 5.50 -4.20
CA TYR A 260 31.61 5.71 -5.54
C TYR A 260 30.37 4.84 -5.78
N THR A 261 30.26 4.18 -6.94
CA THR A 261 29.04 3.46 -7.34
C THR A 261 29.33 2.03 -7.74
N LEU A 262 28.40 1.14 -7.37
CA LEU A 262 28.29 -0.21 -7.90
C LEU A 262 27.04 -0.29 -8.78
N LEU A 263 27.17 -0.85 -9.98
CA LEU A 263 26.07 -1.41 -10.74
C LEU A 263 26.28 -2.92 -10.86
N ALA A 264 25.40 -3.71 -10.26
CA ALA A 264 25.36 -5.16 -10.46
C ALA A 264 24.08 -5.51 -11.23
N ASN A 265 24.22 -6.05 -12.44
CA ASN A 265 23.11 -6.36 -13.31
C ASN A 265 23.19 -7.79 -13.85
N ASN A 266 22.13 -8.56 -13.65
CA ASN A 266 22.08 -9.99 -14.01
C ASN A 266 23.21 -10.82 -13.35
N CYS A 267 23.52 -10.52 -12.09
CA CYS A 267 24.56 -11.21 -11.34
C CYS A 267 23.99 -12.30 -10.42
N PHE A 268 24.81 -13.33 -10.17
CA PHE A 268 24.55 -14.36 -9.15
C PHE A 268 25.60 -14.23 -8.05
N ILE A 269 25.18 -13.77 -6.87
CA ILE A 269 26.05 -13.54 -5.72
C ILE A 269 25.65 -14.53 -4.62
N GLU A 270 26.40 -15.63 -4.49
CA GLU A 270 25.95 -16.77 -3.69
C GLU A 270 26.99 -17.41 -2.77
N ASN A 271 26.54 -17.94 -1.64
CA ASN A 271 27.38 -18.70 -0.70
C ASN A 271 28.64 -17.93 -0.23
N ASN A 272 28.61 -16.60 -0.22
CA ASN A 272 29.72 -15.78 0.26
C ASN A 272 29.57 -15.52 1.76
N ASN A 273 30.69 -15.40 2.47
CA ASN A 273 30.71 -15.24 3.92
C ASN A 273 31.53 -14.02 4.36
N ALA A 274 31.01 -13.22 5.30
CA ALA A 274 31.77 -12.10 5.89
C ALA A 274 31.35 -11.75 7.33
N GLU A 275 32.07 -10.83 8.00
CA GLU A 275 31.49 -10.19 9.20
C GLU A 275 30.37 -9.23 8.80
N TRP A 276 30.59 -8.42 7.77
CA TRP A 276 29.60 -7.45 7.27
C TRP A 276 29.38 -7.57 5.76
N GLY A 277 28.12 -7.72 5.34
CA GLY A 277 27.76 -7.81 3.92
C GLY A 277 28.25 -9.12 3.30
N GLY A 278 27.60 -10.24 3.59
CA GLY A 278 28.04 -11.55 3.10
C GLY A 278 28.14 -11.58 1.57
N GLY A 279 27.08 -11.15 0.88
CA GLY A 279 27.10 -10.95 -0.56
C GLY A 279 27.74 -9.63 -0.97
N ILE A 280 27.17 -8.50 -0.51
CA ILE A 280 27.58 -7.14 -0.89
C ILE A 280 27.73 -6.27 0.37
N TYR A 281 28.84 -5.55 0.46
CA TYR A 281 29.06 -4.50 1.44
C TYR A 281 29.24 -3.14 0.77
N VAL A 282 28.47 -2.14 1.22
CA VAL A 282 28.46 -0.77 0.67
C VAL A 282 28.74 0.22 1.78
N GLU A 283 29.78 1.04 1.64
CA GLU A 283 30.11 2.04 2.66
C GLU A 283 30.49 3.43 2.14
N ALA A 284 30.73 4.36 3.08
CA ALA A 284 31.26 5.70 2.85
C ALA A 284 30.47 6.52 1.80
N LYS A 285 29.14 6.51 1.88
CA LYS A 285 28.21 7.20 0.96
C LYS A 285 28.16 6.63 -0.46
N ALA A 286 28.77 5.47 -0.69
CA ALA A 286 28.63 4.78 -1.96
C ALA A 286 27.17 4.42 -2.25
N LYS A 287 26.83 4.36 -3.54
CA LYS A 287 25.51 3.93 -4.00
C LYS A 287 25.62 2.62 -4.77
N ALA A 288 24.93 1.60 -4.28
CA ALA A 288 24.75 0.34 -5.00
C ALA A 288 23.42 0.34 -5.76
N THR A 289 23.49 0.05 -7.06
CA THR A 289 22.34 -0.25 -7.91
C THR A 289 22.40 -1.71 -8.30
N VAL A 290 21.45 -2.51 -7.82
CA VAL A 290 21.42 -3.95 -8.08
C VAL A 290 20.14 -4.29 -8.83
N LYS A 291 20.29 -4.87 -10.02
CA LYS A 291 19.18 -5.12 -10.96
C LYS A 291 19.18 -6.55 -11.49
N ASN A 292 18.01 -7.14 -11.64
CA ASN A 292 17.83 -8.46 -12.28
C ASN A 292 18.74 -9.55 -11.68
N SER A 293 19.11 -9.44 -10.41
CA SER A 293 20.20 -10.23 -9.80
C SER A 293 19.69 -11.12 -8.67
N LYS A 294 20.47 -12.17 -8.38
CA LYS A 294 20.20 -13.11 -7.30
C LYS A 294 21.29 -13.00 -6.23
N ILE A 295 20.88 -12.81 -4.98
CA ILE A 295 21.74 -12.74 -3.80
C ILE A 295 21.29 -13.84 -2.85
N ILE A 296 21.99 -14.97 -2.85
CA ILE A 296 21.47 -16.23 -2.28
C ILE A 296 22.46 -16.89 -1.34
N ASN A 297 21.99 -17.45 -0.22
CA ASN A 297 22.80 -18.27 0.71
C ASN A 297 24.04 -17.56 1.27
N ASN A 298 24.06 -16.23 1.34
CA ASN A 298 25.21 -15.52 1.89
C ASN A 298 25.10 -15.41 3.42
N GLY A 299 26.23 -15.50 4.11
CA GLY A 299 26.34 -15.47 5.56
C GLY A 299 27.08 -14.23 6.07
N ALA A 300 26.57 -13.59 7.12
CA ALA A 300 27.32 -12.56 7.82
C ALA A 300 27.01 -12.42 9.32
N VAL A 301 27.74 -11.56 10.04
CA VAL A 301 27.28 -11.07 11.36
C VAL A 301 26.17 -10.03 11.16
N ARG A 302 26.29 -9.18 10.13
CA ARG A 302 25.33 -8.13 9.75
C ARG A 302 25.15 -8.06 8.23
N GLY A 303 23.91 -7.97 7.77
CA GLY A 303 23.60 -7.90 6.33
C GLY A 303 24.03 -9.16 5.59
N GLY A 304 23.34 -10.28 5.83
CA GLY A 304 23.73 -11.58 5.26
C GLY A 304 23.85 -11.50 3.74
N GLY A 305 22.85 -10.93 3.07
CA GLY A 305 22.91 -10.62 1.64
C GLY A 305 23.64 -9.30 1.36
N ILE A 306 23.10 -8.19 1.88
CA ILE A 306 23.60 -6.83 1.66
C ILE A 306 23.73 -6.08 2.98
N ASP A 307 24.85 -5.39 3.19
CA ASP A 307 25.03 -4.43 4.28
C ASP A 307 25.33 -3.03 3.72
N LEU A 308 24.53 -2.05 4.12
CA LEU A 308 24.70 -0.64 3.82
C LEU A 308 25.20 0.09 5.07
N ASN A 309 26.51 0.28 5.17
CA ASN A 309 27.15 1.03 6.23
C ASN A 309 27.46 2.46 5.78
N GLN A 310 26.50 3.37 5.90
CA GLN A 310 26.59 4.70 5.29
C GLN A 310 26.40 4.72 3.77
N GLY A 311 26.03 3.60 3.16
CA GLY A 311 25.71 3.48 1.73
C GLY A 311 24.21 3.61 1.43
N ALA A 312 23.88 3.76 0.15
CA ALA A 312 22.51 3.75 -0.36
C ALA A 312 22.29 2.56 -1.33
N LEU A 313 21.05 2.07 -1.41
CA LEU A 313 20.68 0.95 -2.27
C LEU A 313 19.48 1.29 -3.16
N ASP A 314 19.61 1.00 -4.45
CA ASP A 314 18.51 0.83 -5.40
C ASP A 314 18.46 -0.65 -5.85
N LEU A 315 17.58 -1.45 -5.26
CA LEU A 315 17.36 -2.85 -5.60
C LEU A 315 16.13 -2.99 -6.50
N THR A 316 16.23 -3.61 -7.67
CA THR A 316 15.08 -3.76 -8.59
C THR A 316 15.10 -5.09 -9.36
N ASN A 317 13.97 -5.80 -9.40
CA ASN A 317 13.85 -7.10 -10.08
C ASN A 317 14.82 -8.15 -9.54
N CYS A 318 15.07 -8.15 -8.24
CA CYS A 318 16.07 -9.02 -7.62
C CYS A 318 15.43 -10.08 -6.73
N SER A 319 16.22 -11.11 -6.43
CA SER A 319 15.88 -12.14 -5.46
C SER A 319 16.94 -12.20 -4.37
N VAL A 320 16.56 -11.91 -3.12
CA VAL A 320 17.43 -11.92 -1.93
C VAL A 320 16.97 -13.04 -1.02
N ASN A 321 17.56 -14.23 -1.17
CA ASN A 321 17.00 -15.45 -0.55
C ASN A 321 18.00 -16.21 0.31
N ASN A 322 17.50 -16.87 1.36
CA ASN A 322 18.28 -17.80 2.19
C ASN A 322 19.55 -17.19 2.80
N ASN A 323 19.63 -15.87 2.93
CA ASN A 323 20.79 -15.22 3.52
C ASN A 323 20.63 -15.18 5.04
N THR A 324 21.73 -15.34 5.76
CA THR A 324 21.73 -15.43 7.23
C THR A 324 22.65 -14.38 7.82
N ALA A 325 22.16 -13.64 8.81
CA ALA A 325 22.95 -12.73 9.61
C ALA A 325 22.90 -13.11 11.09
N GLU A 326 24.01 -13.07 11.83
CA GLU A 326 23.96 -13.37 13.27
C GLU A 326 23.19 -12.33 14.09
N THR A 327 23.14 -11.06 13.65
CA THR A 327 22.59 -9.95 14.44
C THR A 327 21.49 -9.17 13.72
N TYR A 328 21.78 -8.53 12.58
CA TYR A 328 20.84 -7.60 11.95
C TYR A 328 20.77 -7.80 10.44
N GLY A 329 19.54 -7.86 9.91
CA GLY A 329 19.28 -7.86 8.47
C GLY A 329 19.77 -9.15 7.82
N GLY A 330 19.00 -10.23 7.90
CA GLY A 330 19.38 -11.51 7.28
C GLY A 330 19.57 -11.34 5.77
N GLY A 331 18.60 -10.69 5.12
CA GLY A 331 18.72 -10.25 3.74
C GLY A 331 19.51 -8.95 3.62
N ILE A 332 18.98 -7.87 4.19
CA ILE A 332 19.47 -6.49 3.96
C ILE A 332 19.58 -5.74 5.28
N TYR A 333 20.72 -5.11 5.52
CA TYR A 333 20.92 -4.13 6.59
C TYR A 333 21.03 -2.71 6.00
N CYS A 334 20.16 -1.80 6.43
CA CYS A 334 20.13 -0.40 6.01
C CYS A 334 20.50 0.55 7.15
N SER A 335 21.57 1.33 6.96
CA SER A 335 21.94 2.41 7.88
C SER A 335 22.37 3.69 7.13
N TYR A 336 21.85 4.85 7.56
CA TYR A 336 22.19 6.23 7.16
C TYR A 336 21.64 6.85 5.88
N LEU A 337 21.55 6.17 4.74
CA LEU A 337 21.02 6.79 3.51
C LEU A 337 19.72 6.14 3.06
N SER A 338 18.81 6.95 2.52
CA SER A 338 17.54 6.47 1.98
C SER A 338 17.79 5.45 0.86
N SER A 339 16.97 4.40 0.85
CA SER A 339 17.12 3.27 -0.06
C SER A 339 15.76 2.87 -0.65
N ALA A 340 15.78 2.29 -1.83
CA ALA A 340 14.61 1.83 -2.55
C ALA A 340 14.72 0.35 -2.92
N ILE A 341 13.69 -0.43 -2.60
CA ILE A 341 13.57 -1.85 -2.91
C ILE A 341 12.30 -2.04 -3.73
N LYS A 342 12.43 -2.52 -4.97
CA LYS A 342 11.32 -2.53 -5.94
C LYS A 342 11.20 -3.85 -6.68
N ASN A 343 9.97 -4.30 -6.96
CA ASN A 343 9.69 -5.41 -7.87
C ASN A 343 10.53 -6.67 -7.58
N SER A 344 10.75 -6.99 -6.30
CA SER A 344 11.74 -7.98 -5.87
C SER A 344 11.14 -8.99 -4.91
N GLU A 345 11.86 -10.09 -4.69
CA GLU A 345 11.53 -11.10 -3.69
C GLU A 345 12.62 -11.16 -2.62
N ILE A 346 12.22 -11.21 -1.34
CA ILE A 346 13.12 -11.33 -0.19
C ILE A 346 12.64 -12.46 0.70
N ASN A 347 13.23 -13.65 0.55
CA ASN A 347 12.64 -14.88 1.07
C ASN A 347 13.59 -15.71 1.94
N ASN A 348 13.06 -16.37 2.97
CA ASN A 348 13.80 -17.35 3.79
C ASN A 348 15.10 -16.81 4.42
N ASN A 349 15.20 -15.51 4.67
CA ASN A 349 16.38 -14.93 5.30
C ASN A 349 16.22 -14.94 6.84
N ALA A 350 17.33 -15.06 7.56
CA ALA A 350 17.33 -15.24 9.00
C ALA A 350 18.27 -14.25 9.72
N ALA A 351 17.82 -13.65 10.83
CA ALA A 351 18.67 -12.82 11.71
C ALA A 351 18.14 -12.71 13.15
N LYS A 352 18.89 -12.12 14.09
CA LYS A 352 18.27 -11.75 15.40
C LYS A 352 17.23 -10.65 15.25
N ARG A 353 17.44 -9.65 14.39
CA ARG A 353 16.44 -8.61 14.10
C ARG A 353 16.34 -8.33 12.61
N GLY A 354 15.11 -8.32 12.09
CA GLY A 354 14.84 -8.07 10.68
C GLY A 354 15.36 -9.21 9.82
N GLY A 355 14.62 -10.32 9.75
CA GLY A 355 15.04 -11.49 8.98
C GLY A 355 15.25 -11.12 7.51
N ALA A 356 14.31 -10.38 6.92
CA ALA A 356 14.46 -9.80 5.59
C ALA A 356 15.27 -8.49 5.62
N VAL A 357 14.78 -7.50 6.36
CA VAL A 357 15.31 -6.12 6.32
C VAL A 357 15.43 -5.57 7.73
N TYR A 358 16.61 -5.03 8.04
CA TYR A 358 16.81 -4.22 9.24
C TYR A 358 17.07 -2.77 8.86
N VAL A 359 16.34 -1.83 9.48
CA VAL A 359 16.48 -0.39 9.24
C VAL A 359 16.94 0.30 10.53
N ASN A 360 18.11 0.95 10.48
CA ASN A 360 18.73 1.60 11.64
C ASN A 360 18.42 3.10 11.75
N SER A 361 18.32 3.62 12.99
CA SER A 361 17.81 4.95 13.35
C SER A 361 18.83 6.09 13.39
N GLN A 362 20.00 5.95 12.77
CA GLN A 362 21.09 6.91 13.03
C GLN A 362 20.84 8.31 12.44
N ARG A 363 19.85 8.47 11.53
CA ARG A 363 19.35 9.74 10.95
C ARG A 363 17.88 9.61 10.50
N ASN A 364 17.27 10.72 10.07
CA ASN A 364 15.98 10.73 9.37
C ASN A 364 16.15 10.11 7.97
N ILE A 365 16.13 8.77 7.89
CA ILE A 365 16.21 8.02 6.63
C ILE A 365 14.85 7.45 6.29
N THR A 366 14.59 7.34 4.98
CA THR A 366 13.38 6.71 4.46
C THR A 366 13.77 5.48 3.63
N VAL A 367 13.19 4.33 3.96
CA VAL A 367 13.31 3.12 3.15
C VAL A 367 11.96 2.87 2.48
N ASN A 368 11.95 2.93 1.14
CA ASN A 368 10.75 2.70 0.34
C ASN A 368 10.79 1.29 -0.24
N ILE A 369 9.77 0.49 0.06
CA ILE A 369 9.61 -0.88 -0.42
C ILE A 369 8.33 -0.93 -1.25
N THR A 370 8.44 -1.26 -2.55
CA THR A 370 7.31 -1.16 -3.49
C THR A 370 7.21 -2.39 -4.39
N ASN A 371 6.03 -3.01 -4.48
CA ASN A 371 5.79 -4.21 -5.28
C ASN A 371 6.78 -5.35 -4.92
N VAL A 372 6.93 -5.63 -3.63
CA VAL A 372 7.89 -6.64 -3.13
C VAL A 372 7.14 -7.76 -2.43
N THR A 373 7.60 -9.00 -2.63
CA THR A 373 7.18 -10.14 -1.81
C THR A 373 8.25 -10.44 -0.77
N ILE A 374 7.85 -10.48 0.51
CA ILE A 374 8.71 -10.80 1.64
C ILE A 374 8.11 -12.00 2.37
N LYS A 375 8.69 -13.20 2.18
CA LYS A 375 8.11 -14.43 2.73
C LYS A 375 9.09 -15.33 3.49
N ASN A 376 8.57 -16.07 4.48
CA ASN A 376 9.31 -17.10 5.21
C ASN A 376 10.59 -16.59 5.91
N ASN A 377 10.71 -15.29 6.17
CA ASN A 377 11.86 -14.76 6.88
C ASN A 377 11.69 -14.97 8.38
N MET A 378 12.80 -15.21 9.07
CA MET A 378 12.80 -15.56 10.48
C MET A 378 13.69 -14.61 11.28
N ALA A 379 13.19 -14.09 12.40
CA ALA A 379 14.04 -13.37 13.34
C ALA A 379 13.63 -13.53 14.81
N GLN A 380 14.41 -13.04 15.77
CA GLN A 380 13.88 -12.88 17.12
C GLN A 380 12.82 -11.78 17.13
N ASN A 381 13.11 -10.63 16.50
CA ASN A 381 12.20 -9.50 16.41
C ASN A 381 12.07 -9.01 14.97
N GLY A 382 10.84 -8.81 14.50
CA GLY A 382 10.59 -8.37 13.12
C GLY A 382 10.97 -9.46 12.13
N GLY A 383 10.19 -10.54 12.06
CA GLY A 383 10.52 -11.72 11.24
C GLY A 383 10.85 -11.34 9.79
N ALA A 384 10.11 -10.38 9.22
CA ALA A 384 10.50 -9.69 8.00
C ALA A 384 11.32 -8.42 8.29
N ILE A 385 10.70 -7.41 8.90
CA ILE A 385 11.24 -6.05 9.00
C ILE A 385 11.41 -5.66 10.45
N PHE A 386 12.61 -5.20 10.81
CA PHE A 386 12.83 -4.48 12.05
C PHE A 386 13.13 -3.01 11.74
N ASN A 387 12.21 -2.12 12.13
CA ASN A 387 12.26 -0.71 11.78
C ASN A 387 12.66 0.18 12.94
N ARG A 388 13.67 1.03 12.73
CA ARG A 388 14.00 2.17 13.61
C ARG A 388 14.09 3.51 12.86
N ALA A 389 13.57 3.63 11.64
CA ALA A 389 13.50 4.87 10.87
C ALA A 389 12.13 5.02 10.17
N GLU A 390 12.03 5.82 9.10
CA GLU A 390 10.81 5.87 8.29
C GLU A 390 10.81 4.73 7.27
N VAL A 391 9.77 3.91 7.27
CA VAL A 391 9.58 2.81 6.30
C VAL A 391 8.22 2.94 5.63
N ASN A 392 8.23 2.98 4.30
CA ASN A 392 7.03 3.05 3.48
C ASN A 392 6.89 1.76 2.67
N LEU A 393 5.81 1.03 2.91
CA LEU A 393 5.45 -0.21 2.22
C LEU A 393 4.27 0.07 1.29
N VAL A 394 4.46 -0.13 -0.01
CA VAL A 394 3.41 0.08 -1.03
C VAL A 394 3.28 -1.18 -1.89
N ASN A 395 2.11 -1.79 -1.95
CA ASN A 395 1.88 -3.03 -2.70
C ASN A 395 2.84 -4.16 -2.28
N VAL A 396 3.10 -4.31 -0.97
CA VAL A 396 4.01 -5.33 -0.44
C VAL A 396 3.20 -6.52 0.07
N ASN A 397 3.67 -7.73 -0.24
CA ASN A 397 3.13 -8.97 0.31
C ASN A 397 4.08 -9.52 1.38
N LEU A 398 3.72 -9.40 2.65
CA LEU A 398 4.43 -9.97 3.81
C LEU A 398 3.72 -11.24 4.25
N THR A 399 4.21 -12.41 3.84
CA THR A 399 3.54 -13.69 4.11
C THR A 399 4.44 -14.69 4.83
N SER A 400 3.92 -15.38 5.86
CA SER A 400 4.61 -16.49 6.52
C SER A 400 5.95 -16.13 7.17
N ASN A 401 6.13 -14.87 7.59
CA ASN A 401 7.31 -14.48 8.36
C ASN A 401 7.10 -14.79 9.84
N ARG A 402 8.18 -15.20 10.51
CA ARG A 402 8.15 -15.68 11.90
C ARG A 402 9.12 -14.89 12.78
N ALA A 403 8.61 -14.36 13.87
CA ALA A 403 9.43 -13.86 14.97
C ALA A 403 9.49 -14.91 16.09
N ASN A 404 10.61 -15.00 16.81
CA ASN A 404 10.73 -15.82 18.02
C ASN A 404 10.38 -15.04 19.30
N GLU A 405 10.12 -13.73 19.20
CA GLU A 405 9.65 -12.88 20.30
C GLU A 405 8.47 -12.03 19.81
N SER A 406 8.70 -10.93 19.08
CA SER A 406 7.65 -9.97 18.70
C SER A 406 7.73 -9.48 17.26
N GLY A 407 6.58 -9.12 16.68
CA GLY A 407 6.43 -8.58 15.33
C GLY A 407 6.73 -9.63 14.26
N GLY A 408 5.81 -10.58 14.05
CA GLY A 408 6.04 -11.72 13.16
C GLY A 408 6.41 -11.29 11.74
N ALA A 409 5.78 -10.23 11.23
CA ALA A 409 6.27 -9.51 10.06
C ALA A 409 7.12 -8.31 10.44
N ILE A 410 6.57 -7.36 11.21
CA ILE A 410 7.16 -6.04 11.41
C ILE A 410 7.31 -5.73 12.90
N TYR A 411 8.51 -5.37 13.32
CA TYR A 411 8.74 -4.71 14.60
C TYR A 411 9.02 -3.23 14.32
N ASN A 412 8.14 -2.34 14.76
CA ASN A 412 8.19 -0.92 14.46
C ASN A 412 8.56 -0.06 15.68
N ARG A 413 9.68 0.67 15.60
CA ARG A 413 10.12 1.66 16.60
C ARG A 413 10.02 3.10 16.14
N LYS A 414 9.58 3.34 14.91
CA LYS A 414 9.48 4.67 14.28
C LYS A 414 8.25 4.75 13.38
N ILE A 415 8.30 5.49 12.29
CA ILE A 415 7.15 5.70 11.41
C ILE A 415 7.14 4.55 10.42
N THR A 416 6.03 3.81 10.38
CA THR A 416 5.77 2.82 9.33
C THR A 416 4.45 3.14 8.63
N SER A 417 4.50 3.30 7.32
CA SER A 417 3.32 3.46 6.46
C SER A 417 3.11 2.19 5.64
N ILE A 418 1.90 1.65 5.67
CA ILE A 418 1.48 0.43 4.98
C ILE A 418 0.33 0.80 4.06
N GLU A 419 0.54 0.69 2.75
CA GLU A 419 -0.44 1.06 1.74
C GLU A 419 -0.62 -0.07 0.72
N ASN A 420 -1.85 -0.50 0.50
CA ASN A 420 -2.19 -1.53 -0.50
C ASN A 420 -1.45 -2.87 -0.27
N CYS A 421 -1.16 -3.21 0.98
CA CYS A 421 -0.33 -4.38 1.33
C CYS A 421 -1.16 -5.61 1.73
N GLN A 422 -0.57 -6.79 1.56
CA GLN A 422 -1.07 -8.06 2.10
C GLN A 422 -0.12 -8.53 3.20
N ILE A 423 -0.65 -8.81 4.40
CA ILE A 423 0.14 -9.21 5.56
C ILE A 423 -0.49 -10.46 6.17
N ASN A 424 -0.06 -11.63 5.69
CA ASN A 424 -0.79 -12.88 5.92
C ASN A 424 0.06 -13.95 6.59
N ASN A 425 -0.54 -14.77 7.45
CA ASN A 425 0.09 -15.97 8.03
C ASN A 425 1.40 -15.68 8.78
N ASN A 426 1.57 -14.49 9.34
CA ASN A 426 2.77 -14.16 10.12
C ASN A 426 2.56 -14.53 11.59
N GLU A 427 3.62 -14.95 12.25
CA GLU A 427 3.56 -15.54 13.59
C GLU A 427 4.62 -14.94 14.52
N ALA A 428 4.23 -14.62 15.76
CA ALA A 428 5.14 -14.27 16.84
C ALA A 428 4.62 -14.89 18.15
N PRO A 429 5.44 -15.49 19.01
CA PRO A 429 4.95 -16.08 20.24
C PRO A 429 4.41 -15.03 21.22
N ASP A 430 5.00 -13.82 21.28
CA ASP A 430 4.63 -12.81 22.28
C ASP A 430 3.66 -11.76 21.72
N ASN A 431 4.18 -10.74 21.03
CA ASN A 431 3.41 -9.54 20.67
C ASN A 431 3.35 -9.33 19.16
N GLY A 432 2.14 -9.12 18.64
CA GLY A 432 1.92 -8.70 17.26
C GLY A 432 2.31 -9.77 16.24
N GLY A 433 1.39 -10.67 15.91
CA GLY A 433 1.64 -11.74 14.94
C GLY A 433 2.03 -11.19 13.58
N ALA A 434 1.44 -10.05 13.17
CA ALA A 434 1.93 -9.27 12.05
C ALA A 434 2.85 -8.13 12.51
N VAL A 435 2.37 -7.22 13.36
CA VAL A 435 3.04 -5.95 13.67
C VAL A 435 3.09 -5.72 15.17
N TYR A 436 4.29 -5.48 15.70
CA TYR A 436 4.47 -4.86 17.00
C TYR A 436 4.85 -3.39 16.82
N ASN A 437 4.03 -2.46 17.32
CA ASN A 437 4.21 -1.01 17.15
C ASN A 437 4.56 -0.31 18.47
N GLU A 438 5.69 0.38 18.52
CA GLU A 438 6.13 1.23 19.65
C GLU A 438 6.10 2.74 19.33
N TYR A 439 5.79 3.14 18.08
CA TYR A 439 5.78 4.55 17.68
C TYR A 439 4.59 4.92 16.80
N GLU A 440 4.73 5.09 15.49
CA GLU A 440 3.64 5.51 14.62
C GLU A 440 3.43 4.47 13.52
N LEU A 441 2.20 3.97 13.44
CA LEU A 441 1.77 2.99 12.44
C LEU A 441 0.58 3.53 11.65
N ASN A 442 0.76 3.68 10.35
CA ASN A 442 -0.30 4.08 9.42
C ASN A 442 -0.61 2.90 8.49
N VAL A 443 -1.80 2.32 8.62
CA VAL A 443 -2.27 1.21 7.79
C VAL A 443 -3.44 1.68 6.94
N ASN A 444 -3.31 1.58 5.63
CA ASN A 444 -4.33 2.00 4.67
C ASN A 444 -4.50 0.96 3.55
N ASN A 445 -5.75 0.60 3.27
CA ASN A 445 -6.11 -0.32 2.19
C ASN A 445 -5.33 -1.66 2.23
N ALA A 446 -5.15 -2.23 3.42
CA ALA A 446 -4.37 -3.46 3.61
C ALA A 446 -5.27 -4.65 3.97
N SER A 447 -4.83 -5.85 3.60
CA SER A 447 -5.42 -7.12 4.06
C SER A 447 -4.47 -7.79 5.03
N LEU A 448 -4.89 -7.99 6.28
CA LEU A 448 -4.08 -8.54 7.36
C LEU A 448 -4.75 -9.80 7.90
N ASN A 449 -4.41 -10.96 7.32
CA ASN A 449 -5.18 -12.18 7.53
C ASN A 449 -4.38 -13.32 8.18
N SER A 450 -5.05 -14.10 9.01
CA SER A 450 -4.50 -15.37 9.54
C SER A 450 -3.15 -15.21 10.27
N ASN A 451 -2.92 -14.08 10.92
CA ASN A 451 -1.75 -13.83 11.76
C ASN A 451 -2.01 -14.28 13.20
N GLU A 452 -0.95 -14.73 13.88
CA GLU A 452 -1.06 -15.36 15.21
C GLU A 452 -0.01 -14.87 16.20
N ALA A 453 -0.43 -14.53 17.42
CA ALA A 453 0.45 -14.23 18.56
C ALA A 453 -0.22 -14.41 19.92
N GLU A 454 0.51 -14.35 21.04
CA GLU A 454 -0.14 -14.32 22.36
C GLU A 454 -0.96 -13.02 22.55
N PHE A 455 -0.40 -11.87 22.18
CA PHE A 455 -1.06 -10.57 22.29
C PHE A 455 -1.14 -9.87 20.94
N GLY A 456 -2.37 -9.67 20.44
CA GLY A 456 -2.60 -9.00 19.16
C GLY A 456 -2.23 -9.88 17.98
N GLY A 457 -3.18 -10.67 17.46
CA GLY A 457 -2.91 -11.59 16.36
C GLY A 457 -2.38 -10.88 15.12
N VAL A 458 -2.90 -9.67 14.83
CA VAL A 458 -2.33 -8.75 13.86
C VAL A 458 -1.40 -7.75 14.53
N ILE A 459 -1.96 -6.88 15.37
CA ILE A 459 -1.24 -5.70 15.87
C ILE A 459 -1.16 -5.76 17.40
N TYR A 460 0.04 -5.67 17.93
CA TYR A 460 0.24 -5.14 19.28
C TYR A 460 0.60 -3.65 19.16
N ASN A 461 -0.22 -2.77 19.72
CA ASN A 461 -0.04 -1.33 19.63
C ASN A 461 0.33 -0.70 20.97
N ASP A 462 1.59 -0.29 21.10
CA ASP A 462 2.14 0.52 22.21
C ASP A 462 2.39 1.98 21.81
N GLY A 463 2.17 2.32 20.54
CA GLY A 463 2.31 3.65 19.96
C GLY A 463 0.99 4.24 19.45
N LEU A 464 1.08 5.23 18.57
CA LEU A 464 -0.05 5.75 17.81
C LEU A 464 -0.32 4.85 16.59
N ALA A 465 -1.55 4.40 16.42
CA ALA A 465 -1.94 3.57 15.28
C ALA A 465 -3.22 4.08 14.59
N TYR A 466 -3.16 4.10 13.26
CA TYR A 466 -4.29 4.36 12.37
C TYR A 466 -4.50 3.15 11.46
N VAL A 467 -5.70 2.59 11.48
CA VAL A 467 -6.11 1.48 10.60
C VAL A 467 -7.29 1.92 9.77
N LYS A 468 -7.09 2.09 8.46
CA LYS A 468 -8.07 2.67 7.55
C LYS A 468 -8.30 1.79 6.34
N ASN A 469 -9.55 1.71 5.87
CA ASN A 469 -9.91 1.02 4.62
C ASN A 469 -9.40 -0.43 4.54
N SER A 470 -9.19 -1.09 5.68
CA SER A 470 -8.43 -2.34 5.76
C SER A 470 -9.29 -3.52 6.19
N ILE A 471 -8.83 -4.73 5.92
CA ILE A 471 -9.49 -5.99 6.29
C ILE A 471 -8.57 -6.74 7.25
N LEU A 472 -9.07 -7.05 8.45
CA LEU A 472 -8.40 -7.88 9.44
C LEU A 472 -9.22 -9.16 9.59
N ASP A 473 -8.82 -10.25 8.93
CA ASP A 473 -9.62 -11.47 8.82
C ASP A 473 -8.94 -12.71 9.42
N SER A 474 -9.67 -13.50 10.20
CA SER A 474 -9.24 -14.83 10.66
C SER A 474 -7.95 -14.85 11.50
N ASN A 475 -7.65 -13.77 12.25
CA ASN A 475 -6.46 -13.69 13.11
C ASN A 475 -6.73 -14.27 14.50
N ARG A 476 -5.67 -14.76 15.15
CA ARG A 476 -5.78 -15.49 16.42
C ARG A 476 -4.83 -14.94 17.48
N ALA A 477 -5.32 -14.81 18.71
CA ALA A 477 -4.47 -14.54 19.84
C ALA A 477 -5.00 -15.12 21.16
N LYS A 478 -4.24 -14.95 22.24
CA LYS A 478 -4.78 -15.14 23.59
C LYS A 478 -5.62 -13.94 24.00
N ASN A 479 -5.12 -12.73 23.73
CA ASN A 479 -5.82 -11.47 23.96
C ASN A 479 -5.75 -10.57 22.73
N GLY A 480 -6.88 -10.00 22.32
CA GLY A 480 -6.95 -9.16 21.13
C GLY A 480 -6.73 -9.98 19.87
N GLY A 481 -7.71 -10.80 19.48
CA GLY A 481 -7.56 -11.73 18.35
C GLY A 481 -7.07 -11.07 17.07
N ALA A 482 -7.44 -9.81 16.85
CA ALA A 482 -6.80 -8.95 15.85
C ALA A 482 -5.81 -7.94 16.48
N ILE A 483 -6.24 -7.17 17.48
CA ILE A 483 -5.46 -6.05 18.02
C ILE A 483 -5.40 -6.07 19.54
N TYR A 484 -4.20 -5.96 20.09
CA TYR A 484 -3.96 -5.63 21.49
C TYR A 484 -3.48 -4.18 21.58
N ASN A 485 -4.20 -3.33 22.30
CA ASN A 485 -3.99 -1.88 22.28
C ASN A 485 -3.70 -1.30 23.67
N THR A 486 -2.52 -0.69 23.83
CA THR A 486 -2.07 0.01 25.05
C THR A 486 -1.92 1.52 24.87
N ASN A 487 -2.24 2.07 23.70
CA ASN A 487 -2.10 3.49 23.39
C ASN A 487 -3.19 3.96 22.41
N ASN A 488 -3.08 5.13 21.77
CA ASN A 488 -4.13 5.68 20.92
C ASN A 488 -4.32 4.85 19.64
N LEU A 489 -5.54 4.33 19.45
CA LEU A 489 -5.93 3.57 18.27
C LEU A 489 -7.14 4.19 17.57
N PHE A 490 -7.01 4.39 16.26
CA PHE A 490 -8.08 4.87 15.38
C PHE A 490 -8.33 3.83 14.30
N ILE A 491 -9.57 3.33 14.22
CA ILE A 491 -10.01 2.40 13.18
C ILE A 491 -11.14 3.04 12.38
N GLU A 492 -10.96 3.12 11.06
CA GLU A 492 -11.88 3.83 10.17
C GLU A 492 -12.19 3.02 8.90
N SER A 493 -13.45 2.96 8.49
CA SER A 493 -13.86 2.40 7.18
C SER A 493 -13.31 0.99 6.91
N SER A 494 -13.22 0.15 7.94
CA SER A 494 -12.51 -1.14 7.91
C SER A 494 -13.41 -2.33 8.25
N LYS A 495 -12.96 -3.54 7.92
CA LYS A 495 -13.65 -4.81 8.23
C LYS A 495 -12.78 -5.65 9.16
N VAL A 496 -13.35 -6.13 10.27
CA VAL A 496 -12.67 -6.93 11.28
C VAL A 496 -13.47 -8.22 11.47
N ASN A 497 -13.01 -9.28 10.83
CA ASN A 497 -13.81 -10.47 10.58
C ASN A 497 -13.16 -11.72 11.18
N LYS A 498 -13.95 -12.61 11.78
CA LYS A 498 -13.53 -13.97 12.15
C LYS A 498 -12.28 -14.04 13.04
N ASN A 499 -11.98 -12.97 13.77
CA ASN A 499 -10.84 -12.96 14.68
C ASN A 499 -11.21 -13.65 15.99
N ALA A 500 -10.27 -14.40 16.55
CA ALA A 500 -10.53 -15.22 17.73
C ALA A 500 -9.50 -14.96 18.83
N ALA A 501 -9.99 -14.76 20.06
CA ALA A 501 -9.15 -14.70 21.25
C ALA A 501 -9.52 -15.80 22.25
N THR A 502 -8.55 -16.52 22.82
CA THR A 502 -8.88 -17.55 23.82
C THR A 502 -9.36 -16.96 25.16
N ASN A 503 -8.98 -15.72 25.48
CA ASN A 503 -9.37 -15.05 26.72
C ASN A 503 -10.15 -13.75 26.48
N TYR A 504 -9.50 -12.65 26.07
CA TYR A 504 -10.13 -11.32 26.07
C TYR A 504 -10.08 -10.65 24.71
N GLY A 505 -11.21 -10.09 24.24
CA GLY A 505 -11.26 -9.24 23.04
C GLY A 505 -11.06 -10.02 21.75
N GLY A 506 -12.12 -10.62 21.20
CA GLY A 506 -12.01 -11.48 20.00
C GLY A 506 -11.48 -10.72 18.78
N ALA A 507 -11.84 -9.44 18.66
CA ALA A 507 -11.18 -8.52 17.76
C ALA A 507 -10.13 -7.68 18.51
N ILE A 508 -10.52 -6.96 19.56
CA ILE A 508 -9.71 -5.91 20.19
C ILE A 508 -9.67 -6.08 21.70
N TYR A 509 -8.46 -6.13 22.25
CA TYR A 509 -8.23 -5.89 23.67
C TYR A 509 -7.70 -4.47 23.85
N ASN A 510 -8.40 -3.64 24.63
CA ASN A 510 -8.12 -2.22 24.74
C ASN A 510 -7.89 -1.76 26.19
N VAL A 511 -6.73 -1.14 26.43
CA VAL A 511 -6.39 -0.52 27.72
C VAL A 511 -6.06 0.97 27.62
N TYR A 512 -6.33 1.60 26.47
CA TYR A 512 -6.23 3.04 26.30
C TYR A 512 -7.37 3.60 25.42
N VAL A 513 -7.22 4.76 24.79
CA VAL A 513 -8.25 5.36 23.95
C VAL A 513 -8.44 4.57 22.66
N LEU A 514 -9.68 4.18 22.40
CA LEU A 514 -10.11 3.52 21.16
C LEU A 514 -11.18 4.36 20.46
N ASN A 515 -10.92 4.71 19.20
CA ASN A 515 -11.88 5.37 18.32
C ASN A 515 -12.21 4.47 17.12
N VAL A 516 -13.49 4.18 16.95
CA VAL A 516 -14.01 3.32 15.89
C VAL A 516 -15.06 4.11 15.09
N ASN A 517 -14.87 4.23 13.79
CA ASN A 517 -15.80 4.92 12.90
C ASN A 517 -16.01 4.17 11.59
N ASN A 518 -17.26 3.88 11.22
CA ASN A 518 -17.56 3.20 9.96
C ASN A 518 -16.87 1.81 9.85
N VAL A 519 -16.88 1.02 10.92
CA VAL A 519 -16.22 -0.29 10.96
C VAL A 519 -17.25 -1.41 11.04
N SER A 520 -16.98 -2.52 10.35
CA SER A 520 -17.81 -3.73 10.42
C SER A 520 -17.05 -4.84 11.15
N PHE A 521 -17.57 -5.29 12.28
CA PHE A 521 -17.08 -6.42 13.08
C PHE A 521 -17.96 -7.64 12.86
N ASN A 522 -17.46 -8.65 12.16
CA ASN A 522 -18.25 -9.82 11.79
C ASN A 522 -17.66 -11.11 12.35
N SER A 523 -18.47 -11.90 13.04
CA SER A 523 -18.12 -13.26 13.47
C SER A 523 -16.83 -13.36 14.31
N ASN A 524 -16.50 -12.34 15.10
CA ASN A 524 -15.38 -12.42 16.04
C ASN A 524 -15.79 -13.17 17.31
N GLU A 525 -14.85 -13.89 17.91
CA GLU A 525 -15.11 -14.76 19.05
C GLU A 525 -14.07 -14.61 20.17
N ALA A 526 -14.52 -14.55 21.42
CA ALA A 526 -13.65 -14.68 22.58
C ALA A 526 -14.34 -15.26 23.80
N ARG A 527 -13.54 -15.61 24.82
CA ARG A 527 -14.11 -15.97 26.12
C ARG A 527 -14.79 -14.77 26.79
N PHE A 528 -14.18 -13.60 26.76
CA PHE A 528 -14.68 -12.34 27.32
C PHE A 528 -14.53 -11.20 26.30
N GLY A 529 -15.58 -10.41 26.06
CA GLY A 529 -15.53 -9.35 25.04
C GLY A 529 -15.37 -9.96 23.63
N GLY A 530 -16.41 -10.62 23.12
CA GLY A 530 -16.39 -11.32 21.82
C GLY A 530 -15.84 -10.49 20.66
N VAL A 531 -16.00 -9.17 20.71
CA VAL A 531 -15.38 -8.19 19.82
C VAL A 531 -14.39 -7.33 20.59
N ILE A 532 -14.86 -6.56 21.58
CA ILE A 532 -14.01 -5.62 22.31
C ILE A 532 -14.03 -5.95 23.81
N TYR A 533 -12.84 -5.99 24.41
CA TYR A 533 -12.67 -5.91 25.85
C TYR A 533 -11.95 -4.60 26.19
N GLY A 534 -12.64 -3.67 26.86
CA GLY A 534 -12.16 -2.32 27.14
C GLY A 534 -12.07 -1.97 28.63
N ASN A 535 -10.90 -1.52 29.07
CA ASN A 535 -10.66 -1.01 30.44
C ASN A 535 -10.68 0.54 30.53
N THR A 536 -10.92 1.23 29.41
CA THR A 536 -10.73 2.68 29.24
C THR A 536 -11.74 3.25 28.24
N SER A 537 -11.75 4.57 28.05
CA SER A 537 -12.73 5.27 27.20
C SER A 537 -12.74 4.76 25.76
N MET A 538 -13.93 4.47 25.25
CA MET A 538 -14.17 4.01 23.88
C MET A 538 -15.24 4.84 23.19
N ASN A 539 -15.03 5.15 21.92
CA ASN A 539 -15.98 5.89 21.08
C ASN A 539 -16.24 5.12 19.80
N ILE A 540 -17.49 4.69 19.59
CA ILE A 540 -17.92 3.84 18.49
C ILE A 540 -19.02 4.56 17.71
N LYS A 541 -18.79 4.81 16.42
CA LYS A 541 -19.74 5.52 15.56
C LYS A 541 -19.93 4.82 14.23
N ASN A 542 -21.15 4.90 13.67
CA ASN A 542 -21.45 4.46 12.31
C ASN A 542 -21.04 2.99 12.03
N SER A 543 -21.04 2.13 13.04
CA SER A 543 -20.37 0.82 12.96
C SER A 543 -21.37 -0.33 13.09
N ALA A 544 -21.01 -1.49 12.54
CA ALA A 544 -21.87 -2.68 12.53
C ALA A 544 -21.17 -3.86 13.21
N PHE A 545 -21.88 -4.55 14.09
CA PHE A 545 -21.42 -5.72 14.85
C PHE A 545 -22.35 -6.88 14.53
N ASN A 546 -21.91 -7.79 13.66
CA ASN A 546 -22.76 -8.87 13.15
C ASN A 546 -22.25 -10.25 13.55
N SER A 547 -23.15 -11.08 14.08
CA SER A 547 -22.91 -12.50 14.35
C SER A 547 -21.67 -12.78 15.22
N ASN A 548 -21.31 -11.86 16.13
CA ASN A 548 -20.17 -12.04 17.01
C ASN A 548 -20.54 -12.86 18.25
N LYS A 549 -19.57 -13.55 18.82
CA LYS A 549 -19.80 -14.51 19.90
C LYS A 549 -18.90 -14.24 21.11
N ALA A 550 -19.49 -14.27 22.30
CA ALA A 550 -18.73 -14.33 23.54
C ALA A 550 -19.14 -15.55 24.35
N PHE A 551 -18.17 -16.24 24.95
CA PHE A 551 -18.50 -17.30 25.89
C PHE A 551 -19.16 -16.74 27.14
N GLN A 552 -18.54 -15.70 27.73
CA GLN A 552 -18.91 -15.04 28.97
C GLN A 552 -18.71 -13.51 28.85
N ALA A 553 -19.53 -12.69 29.53
CA ALA A 553 -19.34 -11.23 29.66
C ALA A 553 -19.23 -10.43 28.33
N GLY A 554 -20.29 -10.49 27.51
CA GLY A 554 -20.54 -9.57 26.41
C GLY A 554 -19.66 -9.71 25.16
N VAL A 555 -20.23 -9.33 24.02
CA VAL A 555 -19.50 -9.00 22.78
C VAL A 555 -18.71 -7.72 22.96
N ILE A 556 -19.24 -6.73 23.68
CA ILE A 556 -18.45 -5.60 24.19
C ILE A 556 -18.48 -5.61 25.72
N TYR A 557 -17.29 -5.67 26.31
CA TYR A 557 -17.09 -5.53 27.75
C TYR A 557 -16.46 -4.17 28.04
N SER A 558 -17.12 -3.33 28.85
CA SER A 558 -16.59 -2.02 29.26
C SER A 558 -16.53 -1.85 30.78
N LYS A 559 -15.38 -1.38 31.27
CA LYS A 559 -15.21 -0.96 32.68
C LYS A 559 -15.31 0.55 32.91
N THR A 560 -15.44 1.34 31.85
CA THR A 560 -15.40 2.81 31.94
C THR A 560 -16.31 3.43 30.89
N ASN A 561 -16.05 4.67 30.50
CA ASN A 561 -16.90 5.44 29.59
C ASN A 561 -16.95 4.81 28.19
N LEU A 562 -18.15 4.73 27.63
CA LEU A 562 -18.40 4.21 26.29
C LEU A 562 -19.46 5.06 25.61
N THR A 563 -19.18 5.52 24.40
CA THR A 563 -20.18 6.16 23.53
C THR A 563 -20.41 5.27 22.31
N ILE A 564 -21.67 4.97 22.03
CA ILE A 564 -22.15 4.27 20.84
C ILE A 564 -23.16 5.18 20.15
N ASP A 565 -22.89 5.55 18.90
CA ASP A 565 -23.77 6.41 18.11
C ASP A 565 -23.95 5.83 16.70
N ASN A 566 -25.19 5.90 16.19
CA ASN A 566 -25.56 5.49 14.84
C ASN A 566 -25.00 4.11 14.45
N SER A 567 -25.11 3.11 15.34
CA SER A 567 -24.47 1.81 15.17
C SER A 567 -25.46 0.65 15.24
N GLN A 568 -25.09 -0.49 14.66
CA GLN A 568 -25.96 -1.68 14.54
C GLN A 568 -25.31 -2.90 15.17
N PHE A 569 -26.11 -3.68 15.90
CA PHE A 569 -25.72 -4.92 16.57
C PHE A 569 -26.73 -6.00 16.20
N ILE A 570 -26.32 -6.90 15.31
CA ILE A 570 -27.21 -7.88 14.68
C ILE A 570 -26.71 -9.30 14.96
N GLU A 571 -27.58 -10.19 15.43
CA GLU A 571 -27.28 -11.62 15.63
C GLU A 571 -26.10 -11.93 16.56
N ASN A 572 -25.79 -11.04 17.51
CA ASN A 572 -24.69 -11.27 18.45
C ASN A 572 -25.14 -12.22 19.56
N LYS A 573 -24.25 -13.13 19.97
CA LYS A 573 -24.57 -14.21 20.91
C LYS A 573 -23.62 -14.27 22.10
N VAL A 574 -24.19 -14.35 23.30
CA VAL A 574 -23.46 -14.69 24.53
C VAL A 574 -24.02 -15.99 25.09
N THR A 575 -23.14 -16.88 25.54
CA THR A 575 -23.55 -18.24 25.95
C THR A 575 -23.62 -18.50 27.45
N HIS A 576 -22.98 -17.67 28.29
CA HIS A 576 -22.98 -17.82 29.75
C HIS A 576 -22.90 -16.45 30.46
N ASN A 577 -23.71 -16.27 31.51
CA ASN A 577 -23.55 -15.22 32.55
C ASN A 577 -23.28 -13.79 32.03
N ALA A 578 -24.07 -13.28 31.07
CA ALA A 578 -24.18 -11.86 30.65
C ALA A 578 -25.07 -11.68 29.40
N GLY A 579 -25.44 -10.43 29.12
CA GLY A 579 -25.91 -9.96 27.80
C GLY A 579 -24.79 -9.60 26.82
N VAL A 580 -25.17 -9.21 25.59
CA VAL A 580 -24.26 -8.76 24.51
C VAL A 580 -23.33 -7.63 24.93
N PHE A 581 -23.75 -6.78 25.86
CA PHE A 581 -22.92 -5.82 26.57
C PHE A 581 -22.74 -6.21 28.01
N TYR A 582 -21.54 -6.00 28.53
CA TYR A 582 -21.26 -6.05 29.95
C TYR A 582 -20.70 -4.70 30.40
N PHE A 583 -21.43 -4.00 31.27
CA PHE A 583 -21.04 -2.71 31.81
C PHE A 583 -20.80 -2.80 33.31
N SER A 584 -19.53 -2.66 33.72
CA SER A 584 -19.19 -2.77 35.13
C SER A 584 -19.24 -1.45 35.86
N LYS A 585 -18.85 -0.34 35.22
CA LYS A 585 -18.74 1.03 35.77
C LYS A 585 -18.67 2.06 34.63
N GLY A 586 -18.75 3.34 34.97
CA GLY A 586 -18.56 4.47 34.04
C GLY A 586 -19.86 4.99 33.44
N ASN A 587 -19.74 5.98 32.55
CA ASN A 587 -20.88 6.55 31.82
C ASN A 587 -20.97 5.95 30.42
N VAL A 588 -22.09 5.31 30.12
CA VAL A 588 -22.37 4.68 28.83
C VAL A 588 -23.49 5.43 28.15
N GLU A 589 -23.26 5.88 26.92
CA GLU A 589 -24.24 6.56 26.09
C GLU A 589 -24.46 5.76 24.82
N ILE A 590 -25.71 5.37 24.58
CA ILE A 590 -26.15 4.65 23.40
C ILE A 590 -27.23 5.50 22.72
N ASP A 591 -26.91 6.04 21.55
CA ASP A 591 -27.82 6.89 20.78
C ASP A 591 -27.97 6.38 19.34
N ASN A 592 -29.15 6.62 18.76
CA ASN A 592 -29.47 6.33 17.35
C ASN A 592 -29.09 4.91 16.88
N SER A 593 -29.14 3.91 17.75
CA SER A 593 -28.56 2.59 17.48
C SER A 593 -29.60 1.47 17.42
N ILE A 594 -29.28 0.40 16.69
CA ILE A 594 -30.18 -0.73 16.44
C ILE A 594 -29.58 -2.02 17.00
N PHE A 595 -30.35 -2.73 17.83
CA PHE A 595 -30.04 -4.02 18.42
C PHE A 595 -31.08 -5.03 17.95
N LYS A 596 -30.70 -5.93 17.05
CA LYS A 596 -31.63 -6.86 16.42
C LYS A 596 -31.17 -8.31 16.50
N LEU A 597 -32.08 -9.23 16.84
CA LEU A 597 -31.82 -10.68 16.86
C LEU A 597 -30.64 -11.09 17.76
N ASN A 598 -30.35 -10.31 18.80
CA ASN A 598 -29.26 -10.65 19.71
C ASN A 598 -29.75 -11.62 20.79
N THR A 599 -28.89 -12.55 21.19
CA THR A 599 -29.21 -13.55 22.20
C THR A 599 -28.21 -13.47 23.36
N GLY A 600 -28.71 -13.12 24.54
CA GLY A 600 -27.96 -13.20 25.79
C GLY A 600 -28.20 -14.52 26.52
N ALA A 601 -27.36 -14.78 27.52
CA ALA A 601 -27.48 -15.94 28.38
C ALA A 601 -28.28 -15.59 29.65
N ASP A 602 -27.88 -16.16 30.80
CA ASP A 602 -28.67 -16.17 32.04
C ASP A 602 -28.88 -14.80 32.71
N GLU A 603 -28.27 -13.72 32.24
CA GLU A 603 -28.15 -12.42 32.94
C GLU A 603 -28.31 -11.25 31.93
N GLY A 604 -29.48 -11.11 31.29
CA GLY A 604 -29.77 -10.07 30.31
C GLY A 604 -29.52 -10.48 28.84
N GLY A 605 -30.36 -10.02 27.92
CA GLY A 605 -30.25 -10.31 26.47
C GLY A 605 -29.23 -9.42 25.75
N VAL A 606 -29.48 -8.11 25.73
CA VAL A 606 -28.58 -7.13 25.09
C VAL A 606 -27.65 -6.46 26.10
N ILE A 607 -28.18 -5.85 27.17
CA ILE A 607 -27.38 -5.10 28.14
C ILE A 607 -27.35 -5.84 29.48
N PHE A 608 -26.17 -6.10 30.02
CA PHE A 608 -25.98 -6.42 31.42
C PHE A 608 -25.26 -5.25 32.11
N ASN A 609 -26.00 -4.49 32.93
CA ASN A 609 -25.48 -3.34 33.66
C ASN A 609 -25.30 -3.65 35.14
N SER A 610 -24.08 -3.99 35.56
CA SER A 610 -23.84 -4.32 36.96
C SER A 610 -23.80 -3.08 37.85
N MET A 611 -23.13 -1.99 37.42
CA MET A 611 -22.96 -0.76 38.22
C MET A 611 -22.64 0.51 37.40
N ALA A 612 -22.89 0.54 36.09
CA ALA A 612 -22.64 1.73 35.26
C ALA A 612 -23.86 2.68 35.20
N ASN A 613 -23.61 3.91 34.74
CA ASN A 613 -24.64 4.88 34.39
C ASN A 613 -24.90 4.78 32.88
N VAL A 614 -26.01 4.15 32.50
CA VAL A 614 -26.34 3.87 31.10
C VAL A 614 -27.49 4.76 30.66
N LEU A 615 -27.28 5.51 29.57
CA LEU A 615 -28.30 6.25 28.84
C LEU A 615 -28.53 5.59 27.49
N VAL A 616 -29.78 5.23 27.22
CA VAL A 616 -30.25 4.72 25.93
C VAL A 616 -31.25 5.71 25.36
N ASN A 617 -30.93 6.30 24.21
CA ASN A 617 -31.76 7.29 23.54
C ASN A 617 -31.95 6.94 22.06
N ASN A 618 -33.12 7.29 21.49
CA ASN A 618 -33.44 7.12 20.05
C ASN A 618 -33.07 5.76 19.46
N SER A 619 -33.12 4.69 20.25
CA SER A 619 -32.55 3.39 19.87
C SER A 619 -33.64 2.32 19.75
N GLN A 620 -33.33 1.24 19.02
CA GLN A 620 -34.28 0.19 18.69
C GLN A 620 -33.76 -1.17 19.15
N PHE A 621 -34.57 -1.92 19.90
CA PHE A 621 -34.30 -3.28 20.38
C PHE A 621 -35.37 -4.22 19.82
N ILE A 622 -35.01 -4.97 18.79
CA ILE A 622 -35.95 -5.72 17.97
C ILE A 622 -35.63 -7.22 18.01
N SER A 623 -36.58 -8.04 18.46
CA SER A 623 -36.45 -9.50 18.42
C SER A 623 -35.21 -10.03 19.14
N ASN A 624 -34.84 -9.43 20.27
CA ASN A 624 -33.76 -9.94 21.10
C ASN A 624 -34.30 -11.01 22.07
N GLU A 625 -33.43 -11.93 22.47
CA GLU A 625 -33.78 -13.09 23.31
C GLU A 625 -32.84 -13.19 24.52
N ALA A 626 -33.37 -13.58 25.67
CA ALA A 626 -32.59 -13.98 26.85
C ALA A 626 -33.13 -15.29 27.44
N THR A 627 -32.24 -16.11 28.02
CA THR A 627 -32.64 -17.39 28.61
C THR A 627 -33.35 -17.23 29.95
N SER A 628 -33.02 -16.19 30.71
CA SER A 628 -33.56 -15.94 32.05
C SER A 628 -34.20 -14.56 32.15
N TYR A 629 -33.41 -13.48 32.17
CA TYR A 629 -33.90 -12.15 32.54
C TYR A 629 -33.74 -11.14 31.39
N GLY A 630 -34.72 -10.27 31.17
CA GLY A 630 -34.54 -8.98 30.47
C GLY A 630 -33.89 -9.06 29.09
N ALA A 631 -34.64 -9.36 28.02
CA ALA A 631 -34.02 -9.54 26.70
C ALA A 631 -33.38 -8.28 26.11
N ALA A 632 -33.75 -7.08 26.58
CA ALA A 632 -33.02 -5.85 26.25
C ALA A 632 -32.02 -5.47 27.34
N ALA A 633 -32.39 -5.55 28.62
CA ALA A 633 -31.50 -5.18 29.72
C ALA A 633 -31.75 -5.97 31.01
N ASP A 634 -30.67 -6.29 31.71
CA ASP A 634 -30.63 -6.64 33.13
C ASP A 634 -29.81 -5.55 33.85
N ASN A 635 -30.44 -4.87 34.81
CA ASN A 635 -29.90 -3.65 35.41
C ASN A 635 -29.80 -3.73 36.94
N SER A 636 -28.56 -3.72 37.45
CA SER A 636 -28.24 -3.46 38.86
C SER A 636 -27.69 -2.04 39.10
N GLY A 637 -27.29 -1.34 38.03
CA GLY A 637 -26.76 0.03 38.05
C GLY A 637 -27.83 1.12 37.86
N GLN A 638 -27.48 2.22 37.18
CA GLN A 638 -28.43 3.24 36.75
C GLN A 638 -28.70 3.09 35.25
N LEU A 639 -29.96 2.97 34.86
CA LEU A 639 -30.41 2.87 33.47
C LEU A 639 -31.49 3.92 33.18
N THR A 640 -31.25 4.75 32.17
CA THR A 640 -32.19 5.74 31.65
C THR A 640 -32.51 5.41 30.21
N ILE A 641 -33.80 5.29 29.88
CA ILE A 641 -34.28 4.97 28.53
C ILE A 641 -35.22 6.07 28.07
N GLU A 642 -34.92 6.67 26.92
CA GLU A 642 -35.69 7.74 26.32
C GLU A 642 -35.92 7.51 24.83
N ASN A 643 -37.09 7.91 24.33
CA ASN A 643 -37.41 7.95 22.89
C ASN A 643 -37.09 6.67 22.11
N SER A 644 -37.17 5.51 22.75
CA SER A 644 -36.66 4.24 22.20
C SER A 644 -37.78 3.23 21.92
N LEU A 645 -37.52 2.28 21.03
CA LEU A 645 -38.45 1.22 20.62
C LEU A 645 -37.94 -0.15 21.05
N PHE A 646 -38.81 -0.95 21.66
CA PHE A 646 -38.57 -2.33 22.05
C PHE A 646 -39.69 -3.19 21.45
N ASP A 647 -39.37 -3.96 20.40
CA ASP A 647 -40.35 -4.73 19.64
C ASP A 647 -40.00 -6.22 19.61
N ASN A 648 -40.96 -7.08 19.93
CA ASN A 648 -40.88 -8.53 19.79
C ASN A 648 -39.73 -9.17 20.60
N ASN A 649 -39.36 -8.62 21.75
CA ASN A 649 -38.31 -9.20 22.60
C ASN A 649 -38.89 -10.30 23.51
N THR A 650 -38.08 -11.33 23.81
CA THR A 650 -38.54 -12.51 24.56
C THR A 650 -37.55 -12.94 25.63
N ALA A 651 -38.01 -13.10 26.87
CA ALA A 651 -37.22 -13.65 27.97
C ALA A 651 -38.05 -14.65 28.79
N TYR A 652 -37.41 -15.37 29.72
CA TYR A 652 -38.14 -16.18 30.69
C TYR A 652 -38.87 -15.27 31.70
N ASP A 653 -38.16 -14.29 32.24
CA ASP A 653 -38.64 -13.30 33.21
C ASP A 653 -38.31 -11.89 32.74
N ALA A 654 -39.28 -10.97 32.85
CA ALA A 654 -39.22 -9.60 32.34
C ALA A 654 -38.77 -9.51 30.88
N ALA A 655 -39.70 -9.53 29.92
CA ALA A 655 -39.34 -9.72 28.50
C ALA A 655 -38.33 -8.69 27.96
N VAL A 656 -38.31 -7.47 28.52
CA VAL A 656 -37.45 -6.39 28.06
C VAL A 656 -36.42 -5.99 29.12
N ILE A 657 -36.85 -5.67 30.36
CA ILE A 657 -35.96 -5.14 31.40
C ILE A 657 -36.20 -5.86 32.74
N ASP A 658 -35.18 -6.56 33.24
CA ASP A 658 -35.10 -6.90 34.67
C ASP A 658 -34.28 -5.82 35.40
N ASN A 659 -34.75 -5.38 36.57
CA ASN A 659 -34.16 -4.27 37.30
C ASN A 659 -34.05 -4.51 38.81
N ASP A 660 -32.81 -4.44 39.31
CA ASP A 660 -32.45 -4.30 40.72
C ASP A 660 -31.75 -2.95 41.02
N GLY A 661 -31.66 -2.08 40.01
CA GLY A 661 -30.99 -0.77 40.05
C GLY A 661 -31.94 0.44 40.06
N ILE A 662 -31.41 1.60 39.70
CA ILE A 662 -32.21 2.81 39.41
C ILE A 662 -32.61 2.76 37.95
N LEU A 663 -33.91 2.81 37.67
CA LEU A 663 -34.45 2.80 36.32
C LEU A 663 -35.38 3.98 36.09
N THR A 664 -35.18 4.68 34.98
CA THR A 664 -36.05 5.75 34.48
C THR A 664 -36.38 5.48 33.02
N ILE A 665 -37.67 5.53 32.69
CA ILE A 665 -38.15 5.32 31.32
C ILE A 665 -39.06 6.49 30.94
N SER A 666 -38.83 7.08 29.77
CA SER A 666 -39.71 8.11 29.23
C SER A 666 -39.89 7.99 27.71
N LYS A 667 -41.06 8.38 27.20
CA LYS A 667 -41.35 8.58 25.76
C LYS A 667 -41.01 7.37 24.88
N SER A 668 -41.06 6.17 25.43
CA SER A 668 -40.59 4.94 24.77
C SER A 668 -41.76 4.01 24.42
N LYS A 669 -41.52 3.08 23.50
CA LYS A 669 -42.54 2.15 22.99
C LYS A 669 -42.11 0.71 23.19
N PHE A 670 -43.00 -0.10 23.74
CA PHE A 670 -42.80 -1.51 24.03
C PHE A 670 -43.92 -2.31 23.37
N ILE A 671 -43.61 -3.02 22.28
CA ILE A 671 -44.58 -3.66 21.41
C ILE A 671 -44.28 -5.16 21.31
N ASN A 672 -45.30 -6.02 21.41
CA ASN A 672 -45.21 -7.46 21.18
C ASN A 672 -44.18 -8.21 22.05
N ASN A 673 -43.84 -7.71 23.24
CA ASN A 673 -42.83 -8.36 24.08
C ASN A 673 -43.48 -9.45 24.95
N VAL A 674 -42.79 -10.58 25.11
CA VAL A 674 -43.36 -11.78 25.75
C VAL A 674 -42.42 -12.33 26.82
N ALA A 675 -42.91 -12.44 28.06
CA ALA A 675 -42.24 -13.11 29.16
C ALA A 675 -42.98 -14.42 29.51
N LYS A 676 -42.27 -15.41 30.04
CA LYS A 676 -42.88 -16.66 30.51
C LYS A 676 -43.41 -16.56 31.94
N THR A 677 -42.85 -15.69 32.78
CA THR A 677 -43.26 -15.53 34.18
C THR A 677 -43.72 -14.10 34.47
N ASN A 678 -42.83 -13.18 34.83
CA ASN A 678 -43.22 -11.86 35.32
C ASN A 678 -42.96 -10.81 34.24
N GLY A 679 -43.84 -9.80 34.15
CA GLY A 679 -43.61 -8.56 33.43
C GLY A 679 -43.41 -8.75 31.93
N GLY A 680 -44.45 -8.50 31.11
CA GLY A 680 -44.28 -8.56 29.65
C GLY A 680 -43.29 -7.53 29.11
N VAL A 681 -42.86 -6.56 29.93
CA VAL A 681 -41.82 -5.58 29.63
C VAL A 681 -40.85 -5.39 30.79
N VAL A 682 -41.33 -5.03 31.98
CA VAL A 682 -40.47 -4.66 33.12
C VAL A 682 -40.78 -5.46 34.37
N ASP A 683 -39.73 -5.96 35.03
CA ASP A 683 -39.76 -6.28 36.46
C ASP A 683 -38.73 -5.42 37.19
N SER A 684 -39.13 -4.77 38.30
CA SER A 684 -38.24 -3.96 39.12
C SER A 684 -38.38 -4.24 40.62
N LYS A 685 -37.27 -4.61 41.26
CA LYS A 685 -37.19 -4.78 42.72
C LYS A 685 -37.10 -3.45 43.47
N LYS A 686 -36.79 -2.35 42.77
CA LYS A 686 -36.73 -0.99 43.32
C LYS A 686 -37.85 -0.10 42.77
N PRO A 687 -38.24 0.99 43.47
CA PRO A 687 -39.21 1.93 42.95
C PRO A 687 -38.73 2.54 41.63
N ILE A 688 -39.59 2.52 40.62
CA ILE A 688 -39.34 3.08 39.29
C ILE A 688 -40.50 3.98 38.89
N THR A 689 -40.24 4.94 38.01
CA THR A 689 -41.29 5.73 37.36
C THR A 689 -41.10 5.66 35.86
N ILE A 690 -42.14 5.17 35.19
CA ILE A 690 -42.23 5.12 33.73
C ILE A 690 -43.19 6.23 33.31
N THR A 691 -42.74 7.11 32.41
CA THR A 691 -43.53 8.29 31.99
C THR A 691 -43.81 8.30 30.50
N SER A 692 -45.00 8.77 30.10
CA SER A 692 -45.33 9.10 28.70
C SER A 692 -44.98 7.99 27.68
N SER A 693 -45.13 6.72 28.06
CA SER A 693 -44.69 5.57 27.28
C SER A 693 -45.85 4.71 26.80
N ILE A 694 -45.64 3.94 25.73
CA ILE A 694 -46.67 3.10 25.10
C ILE A 694 -46.29 1.62 25.26
N PHE A 695 -47.25 0.82 25.72
CA PHE A 695 -47.18 -0.62 25.87
C PHE A 695 -48.27 -1.26 25.02
N GLU A 696 -47.90 -2.07 24.03
CA GLU A 696 -48.85 -2.67 23.10
C GLU A 696 -48.57 -4.17 22.90
N ASN A 697 -49.61 -5.01 23.04
CA ASN A 697 -49.55 -6.47 22.83
C ASN A 697 -48.47 -7.18 23.66
N ASN A 698 -48.18 -6.70 24.87
CA ASN A 698 -47.21 -7.37 25.74
C ASN A 698 -47.90 -8.45 26.58
N CYS A 699 -47.20 -9.56 26.83
CA CYS A 699 -47.78 -10.73 27.50
C CYS A 699 -46.82 -11.33 28.55
N ALA A 700 -47.36 -11.74 29.70
CA ALA A 700 -46.64 -12.48 30.75
C ALA A 700 -47.60 -13.38 31.56
N VAL A 701 -47.11 -14.12 32.55
CA VAL A 701 -47.99 -14.79 33.55
C VAL A 701 -48.46 -13.79 34.60
N CYS A 702 -47.58 -12.94 35.12
CA CYS A 702 -47.94 -11.86 36.05
C CYS A 702 -47.52 -10.50 35.50
N GLY A 703 -48.43 -9.53 35.37
CA GLY A 703 -48.12 -8.18 34.90
C GLY A 703 -47.89 -8.13 33.39
N GLY A 704 -48.95 -7.99 32.60
CA GLY A 704 -48.87 -8.09 31.12
C GLY A 704 -47.89 -7.11 30.47
N ALA A 705 -47.58 -5.99 31.14
CA ALA A 705 -46.46 -5.13 30.80
C ALA A 705 -45.50 -4.92 31.98
N ILE A 706 -46.01 -4.60 33.17
CA ILE A 706 -45.20 -4.24 34.33
C ILE A 706 -45.51 -5.21 35.47
N TYR A 707 -44.50 -5.94 35.95
CA TYR A 707 -44.67 -6.73 37.17
C TYR A 707 -44.59 -5.84 38.41
N ARG A 708 -43.53 -5.04 38.55
CA ARG A 708 -43.33 -4.10 39.66
C ARG A 708 -42.93 -2.72 39.16
N GLY A 709 -43.67 -1.66 39.50
CA GLY A 709 -43.32 -0.28 39.16
C GLY A 709 -44.49 0.66 38.89
N ASN A 710 -44.25 1.97 38.98
CA ASN A 710 -45.28 2.99 38.75
C ASN A 710 -45.27 3.51 37.30
N ALA A 711 -46.44 3.81 36.78
CA ALA A 711 -46.64 4.41 35.46
C ALA A 711 -47.36 5.76 35.55
N VAL A 712 -46.90 6.75 34.79
CA VAL A 712 -47.50 8.10 34.75
C VAL A 712 -47.68 8.56 33.29
N GLY A 713 -48.89 8.91 32.86
CA GLY A 713 -49.11 9.37 31.48
C GLY A 713 -48.92 8.30 30.41
N CYS A 714 -49.07 7.01 30.76
CA CYS A 714 -48.75 5.88 29.88
C CYS A 714 -50.00 5.28 29.20
N LEU A 715 -49.81 4.67 28.03
CA LEU A 715 -50.85 3.96 27.29
C LEU A 715 -50.55 2.45 27.26
N PHE A 716 -51.50 1.63 27.67
CA PHE A 716 -51.45 0.17 27.62
C PHE A 716 -52.56 -0.36 26.71
N VAL A 717 -52.20 -1.18 25.72
CA VAL A 717 -53.13 -1.71 24.71
C VAL A 717 -52.89 -3.21 24.53
N ASN A 718 -53.95 -4.02 24.68
CA ASN A 718 -53.92 -5.47 24.54
C ASN A 718 -52.83 -6.16 25.39
N CYS A 719 -52.53 -5.63 26.58
CA CYS A 719 -51.63 -6.33 27.50
C CYS A 719 -52.36 -7.49 28.16
N HIS A 720 -51.75 -8.66 28.23
CA HIS A 720 -52.39 -9.85 28.77
C HIS A 720 -51.52 -10.53 29.83
N ALA A 721 -52.15 -10.96 30.92
CA ALA A 721 -51.51 -11.82 31.91
C ALA A 721 -52.47 -12.84 32.54
N GLU A 722 -51.96 -13.82 33.28
CA GLU A 722 -52.81 -14.63 34.15
C GLU A 722 -53.24 -13.79 35.38
N ASN A 723 -52.30 -13.04 35.97
CA ASN A 723 -52.54 -12.13 37.09
C ASN A 723 -52.03 -10.71 36.79
N GLY A 724 -52.82 -9.65 37.01
CA GLY A 724 -52.38 -8.26 36.76
C GLY A 724 -52.29 -7.92 35.26
N GLY A 725 -53.43 -7.75 34.58
CA GLY A 725 -53.50 -7.74 33.11
C GLY A 725 -52.57 -6.75 32.40
N ALA A 726 -52.22 -5.63 33.03
CA ALA A 726 -51.18 -4.72 32.57
C ALA A 726 -50.10 -4.47 33.64
N ILE A 727 -50.50 -4.24 34.90
CA ILE A 727 -49.61 -3.97 36.03
C ILE A 727 -49.91 -4.97 37.15
N TYR A 728 -48.89 -5.57 37.79
CA TYR A 728 -49.11 -6.51 38.90
C TYR A 728 -48.84 -5.94 40.31
N LEU A 729 -47.86 -5.05 40.47
CA LEU A 729 -47.47 -4.42 41.74
C LEU A 729 -46.99 -2.97 41.48
N GLY A 730 -47.91 -2.02 41.50
CA GLY A 730 -47.56 -0.61 41.30
C GLY A 730 -48.73 0.28 40.95
N ASN A 731 -48.50 1.59 41.05
CA ASN A 731 -49.54 2.59 40.84
C ASN A 731 -49.55 3.11 39.41
N ALA A 732 -50.74 3.44 38.91
CA ALA A 732 -50.92 4.14 37.66
C ALA A 732 -51.50 5.54 37.93
N THR A 733 -50.90 6.56 37.33
CA THR A 733 -51.42 7.94 37.37
C THR A 733 -51.60 8.47 35.95
N ASP A 734 -52.75 9.05 35.61
CA ASP A 734 -53.00 9.59 34.25
C ASP A 734 -52.71 8.57 33.12
N CYS A 735 -53.06 7.29 33.34
CA CYS A 735 -52.80 6.22 32.39
C CYS A 735 -54.08 5.72 31.71
N LEU A 736 -53.96 5.21 30.48
CA LEU A 736 -55.06 4.61 29.72
C LEU A 736 -54.78 3.12 29.43
N PHE A 737 -55.70 2.24 29.81
CA PHE A 737 -55.65 0.80 29.56
C PHE A 737 -56.77 0.39 28.58
N VAL A 738 -56.44 -0.31 27.50
CA VAL A 738 -57.39 -0.73 26.45
C VAL A 738 -57.24 -2.21 26.15
N ASN A 739 -58.30 -3.01 26.31
CA ASN A 739 -58.31 -4.48 26.14
C ASN A 739 -57.25 -5.21 26.97
N CYS A 740 -56.85 -4.67 28.11
CA CYS A 740 -55.95 -5.39 29.00
C CYS A 740 -56.74 -6.47 29.75
N SER A 741 -56.20 -7.66 29.95
CA SER A 741 -57.00 -8.76 30.55
C SER A 741 -56.17 -9.64 31.46
N ALA A 742 -56.84 -10.17 32.50
CA ALA A 742 -56.29 -11.15 33.43
C ALA A 742 -57.21 -12.40 33.53
N ASN A 743 -56.63 -13.59 33.67
CA ASN A 743 -57.37 -14.86 33.65
C ASN A 743 -57.78 -15.38 35.06
N ASP A 744 -57.03 -15.07 36.12
CA ASP A 744 -57.17 -15.69 37.46
C ASP A 744 -57.82 -14.78 38.54
N HIS A 745 -58.92 -14.09 38.20
CA HIS A 745 -59.64 -13.17 39.14
C HIS A 745 -58.83 -11.93 39.56
N ALA A 746 -57.78 -11.57 38.82
CA ALA A 746 -56.93 -10.40 39.13
C ALA A 746 -57.36 -9.17 38.33
N ALA A 747 -57.19 -7.98 38.91
CA ALA A 747 -57.44 -6.72 38.23
C ALA A 747 -56.41 -6.43 37.11
N VAL A 748 -56.74 -5.51 36.19
CA VAL A 748 -55.77 -4.93 35.22
C VAL A 748 -54.53 -4.37 35.92
N ILE A 749 -54.74 -3.81 37.11
CA ILE A 749 -53.73 -3.43 38.07
C ILE A 749 -53.94 -4.29 39.31
N CYS A 750 -53.10 -5.30 39.50
CA CYS A 750 -53.06 -6.07 40.74
C CYS A 750 -52.27 -5.26 41.80
N GLU A 751 -52.60 -5.44 43.09
CA GLU A 751 -51.87 -4.90 44.25
C GLU A 751 -51.28 -3.47 44.07
N GLY A 752 -52.09 -2.53 43.60
CA GLY A 752 -51.70 -1.14 43.31
C GLY A 752 -52.91 -0.23 43.13
N VAL A 753 -52.69 1.09 43.05
CA VAL A 753 -53.78 2.08 42.96
C VAL A 753 -53.78 2.77 41.60
N ALA A 754 -54.97 2.93 41.02
CA ALA A 754 -55.21 3.80 39.88
C ALA A 754 -55.64 5.20 40.36
N SER A 755 -54.92 6.24 39.97
CA SER A 755 -55.30 7.65 40.18
C SER A 755 -55.43 8.32 38.82
N ASP A 756 -56.55 9.02 38.57
CA ASP A 756 -56.81 9.69 37.28
C ASP A 756 -56.56 8.79 36.05
N SER A 757 -56.77 7.48 36.18
CA SER A 757 -56.44 6.49 35.15
C SER A 757 -57.69 5.74 34.71
N TYR A 758 -57.75 5.37 33.44
CA TYR A 758 -58.94 4.87 32.77
C TYR A 758 -58.71 3.49 32.17
N CYS A 759 -59.69 2.60 32.28
CA CYS A 759 -59.67 1.27 31.69
C CYS A 759 -60.86 1.07 30.73
N VAL A 760 -60.58 0.50 29.55
CA VAL A 760 -61.52 0.33 28.44
C VAL A 760 -61.51 -1.13 27.99
N ASN A 761 -62.66 -1.81 28.12
CA ASN A 761 -62.81 -3.24 27.77
C ASN A 761 -61.75 -4.13 28.44
N CYS A 762 -61.42 -3.85 29.68
CA CYS A 762 -60.56 -4.73 30.45
C CYS A 762 -61.41 -5.76 31.22
N HIS A 763 -60.96 -7.01 31.25
CA HIS A 763 -61.69 -8.11 31.86
C HIS A 763 -60.98 -8.57 33.15
N ASP A 764 -61.73 -8.59 34.25
CA ASP A 764 -61.46 -9.34 35.47
C ASP A 764 -62.33 -10.60 35.42
N ALA A 765 -61.77 -11.78 35.71
CA ALA A 765 -62.53 -13.02 35.75
C ALA A 765 -63.41 -13.11 37.02
N TYR A 766 -64.48 -12.32 37.12
CA TYR A 766 -65.83 -12.67 37.64
C TYR A 766 -66.70 -11.41 37.77
N ASP A 767 -67.91 -11.50 37.21
CA ASP A 767 -69.06 -10.65 37.53
C ASP A 767 -69.41 -10.74 39.04
N GLU A 768 -69.82 -9.59 39.60
CA GLU A 768 -70.64 -9.41 40.80
C GLU A 768 -70.04 -9.64 42.22
N ILE A 769 -69.81 -8.52 42.94
CA ILE A 769 -70.01 -8.28 44.41
C ILE A 769 -68.78 -8.16 45.35
N THR A 770 -67.53 -8.08 44.88
CA THR A 770 -66.44 -7.53 45.75
C THR A 770 -65.43 -6.72 44.95
N TYR A 771 -65.54 -5.40 45.06
CA TYR A 771 -64.61 -4.43 44.47
C TYR A 771 -63.20 -4.58 45.07
N PRO A 772 -62.13 -4.64 44.27
CA PRO A 772 -60.78 -4.48 44.80
C PRO A 772 -60.60 -3.04 45.30
N GLU A 773 -60.05 -2.86 46.50
CA GLU A 773 -59.78 -1.57 47.18
C GLU A 773 -58.91 -0.56 46.37
N ALA A 774 -58.51 -0.90 45.14
CA ALA A 774 -57.64 -0.15 44.24
C ALA A 774 -58.35 0.93 43.39
N TRP A 775 -59.67 0.83 43.25
CA TRP A 775 -60.49 1.75 42.46
C TRP A 775 -61.54 2.36 43.39
N SER A 776 -61.52 3.68 43.61
CA SER A 776 -62.62 4.35 44.31
C SER A 776 -63.90 4.27 43.45
N ASP A 777 -65.08 4.29 44.08
CA ASP A 777 -66.37 4.33 43.38
C ASP A 777 -66.52 5.57 42.45
N GLU A 778 -65.63 6.57 42.55
CA GLU A 778 -65.53 7.71 41.61
C GLU A 778 -64.69 7.41 40.35
N ASN A 779 -63.88 6.34 40.37
CA ASN A 779 -63.08 5.86 39.24
C ASN A 779 -63.78 4.75 38.43
N TYR A 780 -64.98 4.36 38.86
CA TYR A 780 -65.88 3.46 38.15
C TYR A 780 -67.19 4.22 37.84
N ASN A 781 -67.33 4.62 36.57
CA ASN A 781 -68.45 5.27 35.87
C ASN A 781 -68.42 6.78 35.52
N ASP A 782 -68.86 7.00 34.28
CA ASP A 782 -69.41 8.19 33.59
C ASP A 782 -68.50 9.26 32.94
N GLY A 783 -67.19 9.02 32.80
CA GLY A 783 -66.31 9.95 32.07
C GLY A 783 -65.27 9.26 31.18
N ASN A 784 -65.64 9.02 29.92
CA ASN A 784 -64.81 8.43 28.85
C ASN A 784 -64.44 6.94 29.05
N TYR A 785 -65.15 6.08 28.30
CA TYR A 785 -64.77 4.72 27.88
C TYR A 785 -65.19 3.49 28.73
N ALA A 786 -66.48 3.11 28.72
CA ALA A 786 -67.05 1.74 28.60
C ALA A 786 -68.53 1.76 29.03
N PHE A 787 -69.44 1.14 28.28
CA PHE A 787 -70.79 0.81 28.78
C PHE A 787 -71.09 -0.68 28.54
N LYS A 788 -71.53 -1.37 29.60
CA LYS A 788 -72.43 -2.54 29.55
C LYS A 788 -73.80 -1.98 29.16
N SER A 789 -74.36 -2.32 27.99
CA SER A 789 -75.78 -2.06 27.77
C SER A 789 -76.59 -3.07 28.59
N ASP A 790 -77.85 -2.77 28.88
CA ASP A 790 -78.80 -3.70 29.53
C ASP A 790 -79.08 -4.98 28.70
N SER A 791 -78.36 -5.18 27.60
CA SER A 791 -78.45 -6.36 26.77
C SER A 791 -77.38 -7.40 27.12
N PRO A 792 -77.76 -8.69 27.27
CA PRO A 792 -76.84 -9.74 27.66
C PRO A 792 -75.79 -10.15 26.60
N PHE A 793 -75.80 -9.57 25.39
CA PHE A 793 -75.16 -10.20 24.22
C PHE A 793 -74.23 -9.31 23.38
N ILE A 794 -74.20 -7.97 23.56
CA ILE A 794 -73.30 -7.04 22.83
C ILE A 794 -72.52 -6.16 23.80
N TYR A 795 -71.21 -6.12 23.61
CA TYR A 795 -70.29 -5.15 24.21
C TYR A 795 -69.64 -4.30 23.12
N GLY A 796 -69.33 -3.05 23.42
CA GLY A 796 -68.62 -2.17 22.48
C GLY A 796 -67.80 -1.09 23.16
N TYR A 797 -66.63 -0.78 22.61
CA TYR A 797 -65.84 0.37 22.99
C TYR A 797 -65.35 1.12 21.76
N ALA A 798 -65.21 2.43 21.88
CA ALA A 798 -64.52 3.26 20.90
C ALA A 798 -63.31 3.90 21.56
N ALA A 799 -62.16 3.91 20.92
CA ALA A 799 -60.96 4.56 21.44
C ALA A 799 -60.28 5.37 20.33
N THR A 800 -59.65 6.49 20.73
CA THR A 800 -58.78 7.28 19.86
C THR A 800 -57.34 6.84 20.08
N PHE A 801 -56.55 6.74 19.01
CA PHE A 801 -55.14 6.39 19.13
C PHE A 801 -54.32 7.61 19.54
N SER A 802 -53.45 7.50 20.54
CA SER A 802 -52.58 8.62 20.97
C SER A 802 -51.66 9.17 19.87
N LYS A 803 -51.36 8.35 18.85
CA LYS A 803 -50.53 8.71 17.68
C LYS A 803 -51.33 9.27 16.51
N ASN A 804 -52.65 9.06 16.48
CA ASN A 804 -53.55 9.56 15.45
C ASN A 804 -54.98 9.69 15.99
N PRO A 805 -55.24 10.60 16.94
CA PRO A 805 -56.49 10.71 17.67
C PRO A 805 -57.71 11.00 16.77
N SER A 806 -57.50 11.39 15.50
CA SER A 806 -58.57 11.52 14.48
C SER A 806 -59.08 10.19 13.91
N GLN A 807 -58.38 9.08 14.20
CA GLN A 807 -58.83 7.73 13.92
C GLN A 807 -59.49 7.15 15.16
N VAL A 808 -60.76 6.77 15.01
CA VAL A 808 -61.52 6.09 16.05
C VAL A 808 -61.64 4.63 15.65
N LEU A 809 -61.07 3.76 16.49
CA LEU A 809 -61.36 2.34 16.42
C LEU A 809 -62.59 2.08 17.28
N VAL A 810 -63.63 1.52 16.66
CA VAL A 810 -64.78 0.97 17.38
C VAL A 810 -64.72 -0.54 17.28
N VAL A 811 -64.71 -1.20 18.42
CA VAL A 811 -64.74 -2.66 18.51
C VAL A 811 -66.00 -3.07 19.23
N SER A 812 -66.60 -4.14 18.77
CA SER A 812 -67.68 -4.82 19.47
C SER A 812 -67.35 -6.29 19.67
N GLU A 813 -67.70 -6.79 20.85
CA GLU A 813 -67.52 -8.16 21.27
C GLU A 813 -68.89 -8.75 21.67
N LEU A 814 -69.12 -10.01 21.28
CA LEU A 814 -70.29 -10.85 21.53
C LEU A 814 -69.82 -12.23 22.00
N ALA A 815 -70.76 -13.12 22.33
CA ALA A 815 -70.48 -14.53 22.58
C ALA A 815 -69.66 -15.16 21.43
N SER A 816 -68.73 -16.05 21.77
CA SER A 816 -67.73 -16.58 20.82
C SER A 816 -68.34 -17.38 19.66
N ASP A 817 -69.54 -17.91 19.82
CA ASP A 817 -70.35 -18.61 18.83
C ASP A 817 -71.37 -17.72 18.10
N ALA A 818 -71.45 -16.43 18.44
CA ALA A 818 -72.30 -15.47 17.74
C ALA A 818 -71.82 -15.27 16.29
N THR A 819 -72.75 -15.34 15.35
CA THR A 819 -72.51 -15.22 13.90
C THR A 819 -73.31 -14.07 13.31
N GLY A 820 -73.07 -13.70 12.05
CA GLY A 820 -73.79 -12.59 11.41
C GLY A 820 -72.97 -11.30 11.34
N ASN A 821 -73.61 -10.13 11.43
CA ASN A 821 -72.96 -8.85 11.21
C ASN A 821 -73.31 -7.82 12.29
N ILE A 822 -72.37 -6.90 12.52
CA ILE A 822 -72.53 -5.69 13.33
C ILE A 822 -72.42 -4.47 12.43
N LYS A 823 -73.29 -3.48 12.65
CA LYS A 823 -73.23 -2.14 12.06
C LYS A 823 -72.69 -1.16 13.09
N PHE A 824 -71.56 -0.56 12.80
CA PHE A 824 -71.00 0.56 13.56
C PHE A 824 -71.36 1.86 12.85
N THR A 825 -71.83 2.88 13.55
CA THR A 825 -72.22 4.17 12.96
C THR A 825 -71.59 5.32 13.74
N ILE A 826 -70.83 6.19 13.08
CA ILE A 826 -70.35 7.46 13.65
C ILE A 826 -70.75 8.58 12.69
N LYS A 827 -71.40 9.64 13.19
CA LYS A 827 -71.80 10.82 12.39
C LYS A 827 -72.60 10.46 11.11
N GLY A 828 -73.46 9.43 11.19
CA GLY A 828 -74.28 8.96 10.08
C GLY A 828 -73.57 8.08 9.04
N ALA A 829 -72.25 7.86 9.18
CA ALA A 829 -71.53 6.88 8.36
C ALA A 829 -71.60 5.51 9.03
N THR A 830 -72.15 4.50 8.35
CA THR A 830 -72.29 3.14 8.88
C THR A 830 -71.32 2.17 8.22
N ILE A 831 -70.51 1.47 9.02
CA ILE A 831 -69.63 0.37 8.60
C ILE A 831 -70.23 -0.94 9.10
N LYS A 832 -70.55 -1.84 8.18
CA LYS A 832 -71.06 -3.18 8.49
C LYS A 832 -69.92 -4.20 8.45
N VAL A 833 -69.70 -4.91 9.55
CA VAL A 833 -68.59 -5.85 9.74
C VAL A 833 -69.15 -7.20 10.13
N LYS A 834 -68.65 -8.26 9.50
CA LYS A 834 -69.03 -9.63 9.84
C LYS A 834 -68.35 -10.06 11.15
N ILE A 835 -69.07 -10.76 12.00
CA ILE A 835 -68.55 -11.27 13.27
C ILE A 835 -67.58 -12.42 13.00
N LYS A 836 -66.43 -12.42 13.69
CA LYS A 836 -65.45 -13.50 13.68
C LYS A 836 -64.99 -13.78 15.10
N ASP A 837 -65.19 -15.01 15.56
CA ASP A 837 -64.85 -15.47 16.92
C ASP A 837 -65.44 -14.56 18.01
N GLY A 838 -66.71 -14.17 17.85
CA GLY A 838 -67.40 -13.25 18.74
C GLY A 838 -66.97 -11.79 18.63
N LYS A 839 -66.08 -11.38 17.71
CA LYS A 839 -65.59 -9.99 17.63
C LYS A 839 -65.84 -9.35 16.28
N ALA A 840 -66.06 -8.03 16.27
CA ALA A 840 -66.06 -7.22 15.06
C ALA A 840 -65.39 -5.87 15.31
N LYS A 841 -64.61 -5.37 14.35
CA LYS A 841 -63.84 -4.12 14.45
C LYS A 841 -64.13 -3.22 13.27
N ALA A 842 -64.44 -1.95 13.53
CA ALA A 842 -64.62 -0.91 12.52
C ALA A 842 -63.70 0.28 12.80
N TYR A 843 -63.05 0.78 11.75
CA TYR A 843 -62.21 1.95 11.81
C TYR A 843 -62.90 3.13 11.15
N PHE A 844 -63.06 4.21 11.91
CA PHE A 844 -63.54 5.49 11.42
C PHE A 844 -62.34 6.42 11.32
N HIS A 845 -62.12 6.96 10.13
CA HIS A 845 -61.01 7.84 9.85
C HIS A 845 -61.49 9.29 9.74
N ASP A 846 -60.56 10.22 9.89
CA ASP A 846 -60.76 11.64 9.60
C ASP A 846 -61.82 12.38 10.42
N LEU A 847 -62.13 11.89 11.62
CA LEU A 847 -63.05 12.58 12.51
C LEU A 847 -62.40 13.88 13.02
N SER A 848 -63.14 14.99 12.96
CA SER A 848 -62.70 16.28 13.51
C SER A 848 -62.64 16.24 15.05
N THR A 849 -61.89 17.13 15.69
CA THR A 849 -61.91 17.25 17.16
C THR A 849 -63.34 17.50 17.66
N GLY A 850 -63.78 16.75 18.66
CA GLY A 850 -65.14 16.85 19.20
C GLY A 850 -65.68 15.53 19.72
N THR A 851 -66.87 15.57 20.33
CA THR A 851 -67.54 14.37 20.87
C THR A 851 -68.57 13.86 19.86
N TYR A 852 -68.47 12.59 19.47
CA TYR A 852 -69.39 11.95 18.53
C TYR A 852 -70.18 10.84 19.19
N PRO A 853 -71.49 10.69 18.90
CA PRO A 853 -72.20 9.45 19.15
C PRO A 853 -71.68 8.36 18.19
N VAL A 854 -71.58 7.16 18.72
CA VAL A 854 -71.14 5.92 18.08
C VAL A 854 -72.21 4.88 18.36
N ASP A 855 -72.98 4.51 17.33
CA ASP A 855 -74.02 3.48 17.46
C ASP A 855 -73.49 2.14 16.94
N VAL A 856 -73.65 1.09 17.73
CA VAL A 856 -73.24 -0.28 17.40
C VAL A 856 -74.47 -1.17 17.43
N GLN A 857 -74.80 -1.81 16.32
CA GLN A 857 -75.99 -2.65 16.19
C GLN A 857 -75.63 -4.04 15.65
N TYR A 858 -75.84 -5.08 16.45
CA TYR A 858 -75.84 -6.46 15.98
C TYR A 858 -77.19 -6.80 15.38
N GLU A 859 -77.17 -7.44 14.21
CA GLU A 859 -78.40 -7.78 13.49
C GLU A 859 -79.09 -9.06 14.01
N GLY A 860 -78.50 -9.76 14.98
CA GLY A 860 -79.00 -11.05 15.47
C GLY A 860 -78.60 -12.23 14.58
N ASP A 861 -78.73 -13.44 15.13
CA ASP A 861 -78.64 -14.71 14.41
C ASP A 861 -79.67 -15.73 14.93
N SER A 862 -79.50 -17.01 14.60
CA SER A 862 -80.42 -18.06 15.04
C SER A 862 -80.36 -18.39 16.53
N VAL A 863 -79.31 -17.93 17.23
CA VAL A 863 -79.05 -18.22 18.64
C VAL A 863 -79.27 -16.97 19.50
N TYR A 864 -78.89 -15.80 18.99
CA TYR A 864 -78.90 -14.53 19.71
C TYR A 864 -79.79 -13.49 19.00
N PRO A 865 -80.69 -12.80 19.71
CA PRO A 865 -81.54 -11.77 19.11
C PRO A 865 -80.73 -10.55 18.67
N SER A 866 -81.29 -9.75 17.75
CA SER A 866 -80.71 -8.46 17.35
C SER A 866 -80.69 -7.49 18.52
N ASP A 867 -79.65 -6.68 18.61
CA ASP A 867 -79.49 -5.76 19.71
C ASP A 867 -78.57 -4.57 19.33
N SER A 868 -78.61 -3.49 20.11
CA SER A 868 -77.85 -2.28 19.82
C SER A 868 -77.43 -1.51 21.07
N ILE A 869 -76.24 -0.92 21.01
CA ILE A 869 -75.69 -0.03 22.02
C ILE A 869 -75.23 1.28 21.36
N SER A 870 -75.40 2.40 22.05
CA SER A 870 -74.89 3.71 21.63
C SER A 870 -73.92 4.23 22.68
N LEU A 871 -72.76 4.74 22.24
CA LEU A 871 -71.71 5.28 23.09
C LEU A 871 -71.17 6.60 22.53
N PHE A 872 -70.46 7.39 23.33
CA PHE A 872 -69.85 8.65 22.87
C PHE A 872 -68.33 8.55 22.87
N ILE A 873 -67.69 9.08 21.83
CA ILE A 873 -66.24 9.14 21.67
C ILE A 873 -65.77 10.59 21.62
N LYS A 874 -64.81 10.97 22.47
CA LYS A 874 -64.12 12.25 22.37
C LYS A 874 -62.88 12.10 21.51
N VAL A 875 -62.87 12.79 20.37
CA VAL A 875 -61.70 12.93 19.51
C VAL A 875 -60.86 14.09 20.02
N ASP A 876 -59.77 13.78 20.71
CA ASP A 876 -58.79 14.78 21.16
C ASP A 876 -57.99 15.34 19.98
N ALA A 877 -57.52 16.57 20.14
CA ALA A 877 -56.74 17.23 19.09
C ALA A 877 -55.29 16.73 19.09
N ASN A 878 -54.77 16.51 17.90
CA ASN A 878 -53.52 15.84 17.59
C ASN A 878 -52.29 16.77 17.75
N TYR A 879 -51.11 16.21 17.97
CA TYR A 879 -49.87 16.97 18.13
C TYR A 879 -49.11 16.99 16.78
N ALA A 880 -49.03 18.15 16.10
CA ALA A 880 -48.41 18.22 14.77
C ALA A 880 -46.90 18.00 14.80
N ILE A 881 -46.20 18.51 15.81
CA ILE A 881 -44.78 18.36 16.06
C ILE A 881 -44.57 17.23 17.07
N THR A 882 -43.76 16.25 16.71
CA THR A 882 -43.51 15.03 17.49
C THR A 882 -42.13 15.02 18.16
N SER A 883 -41.13 15.62 17.52
CA SER A 883 -39.83 15.88 18.15
C SER A 883 -39.13 17.09 17.52
N LEU A 884 -38.20 17.68 18.27
CA LEU A 884 -37.38 18.82 17.85
C LEU A 884 -35.96 18.59 18.36
N SER A 885 -34.97 18.62 17.45
CA SER A 885 -33.56 18.62 17.84
C SER A 885 -32.75 19.68 17.09
N SER A 886 -31.82 20.28 17.80
CA SER A 886 -30.81 21.20 17.29
C SER A 886 -29.47 20.91 17.96
N HIS A 887 -28.38 21.11 17.22
CA HIS A 887 -27.03 20.84 17.70
C HIS A 887 -26.20 22.11 17.61
N ASP A 888 -25.22 22.24 18.52
CA ASP A 888 -24.25 23.33 18.48
C ASP A 888 -23.49 23.32 17.13
N VAL A 889 -23.28 24.51 16.56
CA VAL A 889 -22.60 24.68 15.26
C VAL A 889 -21.45 25.67 15.35
N GLY A 890 -20.46 25.49 14.48
CA GLY A 890 -19.39 26.46 14.32
C GLY A 890 -19.86 27.70 13.54
N TYR A 891 -19.38 28.88 13.91
CA TYR A 891 -19.70 30.13 13.21
C TYR A 891 -19.43 30.03 11.70
N GLY A 892 -20.43 30.44 10.91
CA GLY A 892 -20.40 30.35 9.45
C GLY A 892 -20.73 28.96 8.87
N GLN A 893 -21.13 28.01 9.71
CA GLN A 893 -21.86 26.81 9.30
C GLN A 893 -23.37 27.08 9.42
N ASP A 894 -24.15 26.33 8.65
CA ASP A 894 -25.60 26.40 8.70
C ASP A 894 -26.14 25.62 9.89
N ALA A 895 -26.96 26.26 10.73
CA ALA A 895 -27.66 25.56 11.80
C ALA A 895 -28.85 24.81 11.20
N VAL A 896 -28.79 23.48 11.22
CA VAL A 896 -29.88 22.62 10.73
C VAL A 896 -30.77 22.26 11.90
N ILE A 897 -32.03 22.69 11.83
CA ILE A 897 -33.07 22.34 12.79
C ILE A 897 -33.81 21.13 12.23
N LYS A 898 -33.78 20.02 12.98
CA LYS A 898 -34.50 18.81 12.62
C LYS A 898 -35.81 18.75 13.37
N ILE A 899 -36.89 18.57 12.64
CA ILE A 899 -38.25 18.59 13.16
C ILE A 899 -38.96 17.35 12.64
N GLU A 900 -39.39 16.47 13.55
CA GLU A 900 -40.26 15.36 13.20
C GLU A 900 -41.71 15.80 13.42
N VAL A 901 -42.55 15.60 12.43
CA VAL A 901 -43.98 15.97 12.44
C VAL A 901 -44.86 14.81 12.00
N ASP A 902 -46.13 14.84 12.36
CA ASP A 902 -47.14 14.01 11.71
C ASP A 902 -47.32 14.51 10.27
N GLU A 903 -47.03 13.66 9.29
CA GLU A 903 -47.08 14.01 7.86
C GLU A 903 -48.49 14.40 7.38
N ASN A 904 -49.53 14.04 8.15
CA ASN A 904 -50.92 14.37 7.86
C ASN A 904 -51.34 15.74 8.42
N ALA A 905 -50.48 16.42 9.20
CA ALA A 905 -50.76 17.74 9.74
C ALA A 905 -50.79 18.80 8.61
N PRO A 906 -51.92 19.50 8.39
CA PRO A 906 -52.04 20.45 7.30
C PRO A 906 -51.40 21.80 7.65
N GLY A 907 -50.75 22.44 6.68
CA GLY A 907 -50.27 23.82 6.81
C GLY A 907 -48.75 23.93 6.95
N ASN A 908 -48.30 24.97 7.65
CA ASN A 908 -46.88 25.29 7.79
C ASN A 908 -46.51 25.39 9.28
N LEU A 909 -45.26 25.06 9.58
CA LEU A 909 -44.61 25.38 10.85
C LEU A 909 -43.95 26.75 10.73
N ASP A 910 -44.11 27.57 11.76
CA ASP A 910 -43.32 28.78 11.96
C ASP A 910 -42.08 28.40 12.79
N VAL A 911 -40.95 28.16 12.12
CA VAL A 911 -39.66 27.88 12.78
C VAL A 911 -38.97 29.21 13.02
N SER A 912 -38.85 29.60 14.28
CA SER A 912 -38.19 30.85 14.69
C SER A 912 -36.84 30.55 15.30
N VAL A 913 -35.80 31.22 14.81
CA VAL A 913 -34.48 31.29 15.45
C VAL A 913 -34.15 32.76 15.63
N ASN A 914 -34.09 33.21 16.90
CA ASN A 914 -33.80 34.60 17.28
C ASN A 914 -34.71 35.64 16.58
N GLY A 915 -36.02 35.36 16.51
CA GLY A 915 -37.01 36.27 15.95
C GLY A 915 -37.12 36.26 14.41
N VAL A 916 -36.21 35.58 13.70
CA VAL A 916 -36.37 35.30 12.27
C VAL A 916 -37.21 34.04 12.12
N VAL A 917 -38.41 34.20 11.55
CA VAL A 917 -39.36 33.12 11.34
C VAL A 917 -39.29 32.63 9.90
N GLN A 918 -38.99 31.36 9.71
CA GLN A 918 -39.14 30.66 8.43
C GLN A 918 -40.40 29.80 8.46
N LYS A 919 -41.23 29.92 7.42
CA LYS A 919 -42.40 29.06 7.21
C LYS A 919 -41.98 27.78 6.50
N VAL A 920 -42.04 26.66 7.21
CA VAL A 920 -41.71 25.34 6.67
C VAL A 920 -43.00 24.59 6.42
N LYS A 921 -43.29 24.27 5.15
CA LYS A 921 -44.47 23.49 4.80
C LYS A 921 -44.29 22.05 5.25
N ILE A 922 -45.34 21.47 5.82
CA ILE A 922 -45.37 20.05 6.18
C ILE A 922 -45.56 19.24 4.90
N THR A 923 -44.51 18.59 4.42
CA THR A 923 -44.51 17.77 3.20
C THR A 923 -44.10 16.32 3.42
N SER A 924 -43.48 16.02 4.57
CA SER A 924 -42.95 14.72 4.95
C SER A 924 -42.82 14.65 6.46
N LYS A 925 -42.76 13.43 7.00
CA LYS A 925 -42.60 13.15 8.43
C LYS A 925 -41.36 13.79 9.07
N SER A 926 -40.25 13.88 8.33
CA SER A 926 -39.02 14.55 8.77
C SER A 926 -38.82 15.82 7.94
N LEU A 927 -38.60 16.94 8.63
CA LEU A 927 -38.38 18.26 8.04
C LEU A 927 -37.07 18.83 8.56
N ASN A 928 -36.25 19.33 7.63
CA ASN A 928 -35.03 20.06 7.95
C ASN A 928 -35.18 21.48 7.45
N THR A 929 -34.85 22.45 8.30
CA THR A 929 -34.71 23.84 7.86
C THR A 929 -33.37 24.39 8.35
N SER A 930 -32.72 25.16 7.51
CA SER A 930 -31.41 25.71 7.79
C SER A 930 -31.48 27.21 8.04
N PHE A 931 -30.75 27.65 9.05
CA PHE A 931 -30.54 29.05 9.36
C PHE A 931 -29.07 29.40 9.11
N THR A 932 -28.85 30.24 8.09
CA THR A 932 -27.53 30.68 7.67
C THR A 932 -27.19 32.04 8.28
N GLY A 933 -25.91 32.36 8.44
CA GLY A 933 -25.48 33.71 8.83
C GLY A 933 -25.75 34.09 10.29
N LEU A 934 -25.89 33.09 11.17
CA LEU A 934 -26.08 33.30 12.60
C LEU A 934 -24.81 33.87 13.26
N LYS A 935 -24.97 34.85 14.14
CA LYS A 935 -23.88 35.42 14.94
C LYS A 935 -23.48 34.46 16.07
N MET A 936 -22.35 34.68 16.75
CA MET A 936 -22.05 33.89 17.94
C MET A 936 -23.04 34.17 19.08
N GLY A 937 -23.42 33.12 19.80
CA GLY A 937 -24.36 33.23 20.91
C GLY A 937 -25.19 31.96 21.08
N SER A 938 -25.97 31.93 22.14
CA SER A 938 -26.98 30.89 22.36
C SER A 938 -28.27 31.29 21.66
N TYR A 939 -28.86 30.35 20.94
CA TYR A 939 -30.05 30.55 20.13
C TYR A 939 -31.16 29.68 20.67
N ASN A 940 -32.29 30.32 20.96
CA ASN A 940 -33.55 29.62 21.18
C ASN A 940 -34.18 29.36 19.82
N VAL A 941 -34.43 28.10 19.54
CA VAL A 941 -35.27 27.62 18.46
C VAL A 941 -36.68 27.53 19.02
N THR A 942 -37.65 28.07 18.32
CA THR A 942 -39.06 28.01 18.68
C THR A 942 -39.81 27.58 17.45
N VAL A 943 -40.29 26.33 17.42
CA VAL A 943 -41.13 25.82 16.35
C VAL A 943 -42.58 25.93 16.80
N THR A 944 -43.33 26.80 16.13
CA THR A 944 -44.74 27.00 16.41
C THR A 944 -45.58 26.40 15.29
N TYR A 945 -46.60 25.65 15.67
CA TYR A 945 -47.67 25.25 14.76
C TYR A 945 -48.95 25.93 15.25
N SER A 946 -49.63 26.67 14.39
CA SER A 946 -50.78 27.52 14.77
C SER A 946 -52.05 26.72 15.13
N GLY A 947 -52.01 25.40 14.99
CA GLY A 947 -53.16 24.53 15.11
C GLY A 947 -53.99 24.46 13.83
N SER A 948 -54.80 23.42 13.74
CA SER A 948 -55.85 23.24 12.73
C SER A 948 -56.98 22.40 13.35
N GLY A 949 -58.09 22.20 12.65
CA GLY A 949 -59.25 21.50 13.24
C GLY A 949 -58.91 20.17 13.94
N LYS A 950 -57.98 19.37 13.40
CA LYS A 950 -57.52 18.09 13.96
C LYS A 950 -56.29 18.20 14.86
N TYR A 951 -55.58 19.32 14.90
CA TYR A 951 -54.28 19.45 15.55
C TYR A 951 -54.23 20.67 16.48
N VAL A 952 -53.83 20.51 17.73
CA VAL A 952 -53.73 21.65 18.65
C VAL A 952 -52.64 22.64 18.20
N PRO A 953 -52.80 23.94 18.50
CA PRO A 953 -51.67 24.86 18.46
C PRO A 953 -50.56 24.37 19.38
N GLN A 954 -49.31 24.41 18.88
CA GLN A 954 -48.15 23.94 19.61
C GLN A 954 -47.01 24.93 19.54
N ASN A 955 -46.21 24.93 20.60
CA ASN A 955 -44.93 25.59 20.62
C ASN A 955 -43.89 24.65 21.25
N MET A 956 -42.87 24.26 20.48
CA MET A 956 -41.73 23.49 20.97
C MET A 956 -40.47 24.34 20.90
N THR A 957 -39.67 24.28 21.96
CA THR A 957 -38.41 24.99 22.04
C THR A 957 -37.24 24.02 22.13
N SER A 958 -36.12 24.44 21.54
CA SER A 958 -34.82 23.81 21.71
C SER A 958 -33.76 24.90 21.73
N THR A 959 -32.54 24.55 22.13
CA THR A 959 -31.43 25.49 22.15
C THR A 959 -30.22 24.91 21.44
N PHE A 960 -29.44 25.79 20.83
CA PHE A 960 -28.10 25.45 20.36
C PHE A 960 -27.21 26.69 20.45
N ASN A 961 -25.91 26.46 20.50
CA ASN A 961 -24.91 27.51 20.52
C ASN A 961 -24.21 27.62 19.18
N VAL A 962 -24.08 28.84 18.69
CA VAL A 962 -23.11 29.15 17.63
C VAL A 962 -21.80 29.51 18.31
N VAL A 963 -20.88 28.55 18.31
CA VAL A 963 -19.54 28.68 18.87
C VAL A 963 -18.55 29.09 17.79
N LYS A 964 -17.29 29.33 18.14
CA LYS A 964 -16.28 29.65 17.14
C LYS A 964 -16.08 28.51 16.14
N GLY A 965 -16.10 28.82 14.84
CA GLY A 965 -15.93 27.83 13.78
C GLY A 965 -14.46 27.43 13.52
N THR A 966 -14.26 26.33 12.78
CA THR A 966 -12.94 25.95 12.22
C THR A 966 -12.74 26.63 10.85
N PRO A 967 -11.76 27.54 10.72
CA PRO A 967 -11.71 28.46 9.57
C PRO A 967 -11.14 27.88 8.26
N ILE A 968 -10.21 26.92 8.29
CA ILE A 968 -9.52 26.39 7.10
C ILE A 968 -10.16 25.06 6.67
N SER A 969 -10.63 24.99 5.43
CA SER A 969 -11.26 23.80 4.84
C SER A 969 -10.27 22.87 4.16
N SER A 970 -9.27 23.41 3.45
CA SER A 970 -8.21 22.62 2.83
C SER A 970 -6.94 23.44 2.58
N VAL A 971 -5.81 22.73 2.49
CA VAL A 971 -4.52 23.29 2.06
C VAL A 971 -3.99 22.45 0.92
N ASN A 972 -3.80 23.08 -0.23
CA ASN A 972 -3.26 22.43 -1.42
C ASN A 972 -1.92 23.05 -1.79
N VAL A 973 -0.95 22.20 -2.09
CA VAL A 973 0.36 22.61 -2.62
C VAL A 973 0.65 21.77 -3.86
N SER A 974 1.20 22.38 -4.90
CA SER A 974 1.75 21.65 -6.06
C SER A 974 2.78 20.64 -5.55
N ASN A 975 2.54 19.33 -5.65
CA ASN A 975 3.45 18.31 -5.13
C ASN A 975 3.59 17.11 -6.08
N PRO A 976 4.79 16.78 -6.58
CA PRO A 976 6.07 17.46 -6.33
C PRO A 976 6.23 18.77 -7.10
N VAL A 977 7.01 19.72 -6.55
CA VAL A 977 7.46 20.94 -7.23
C VAL A 977 8.76 20.64 -7.97
N GLY A 978 8.87 20.98 -9.25
CA GLY A 978 10.13 20.83 -9.99
C GLY A 978 11.16 21.86 -9.54
N PHE A 979 12.45 21.50 -9.50
CA PHE A 979 13.52 22.44 -9.18
C PHE A 979 13.46 23.68 -10.08
N GLY A 980 13.43 24.87 -9.45
CA GLY A 980 13.29 26.15 -10.13
C GLY A 980 11.85 26.55 -10.48
N ASP A 981 10.85 25.69 -10.24
CA ASP A 981 9.44 26.09 -10.27
C ASP A 981 9.03 26.68 -8.93
N ASP A 982 8.01 27.55 -8.96
CA ASP A 982 7.43 28.09 -7.75
C ASP A 982 6.53 27.07 -7.04
N ALA A 983 6.64 26.98 -5.72
CA ALA A 983 5.67 26.25 -4.92
C ALA A 983 4.42 27.12 -4.71
N ILE A 984 3.28 26.71 -5.27
CA ILE A 984 2.01 27.44 -5.11
C ILE A 984 1.24 26.84 -3.93
N ILE A 985 1.09 27.62 -2.86
CA ILE A 985 0.29 27.28 -1.69
C ILE A 985 -1.09 27.91 -1.84
N ASN A 986 -2.14 27.09 -1.79
CA ASN A 986 -3.52 27.52 -1.75
C ASN A 986 -4.17 27.07 -0.44
N VAL A 987 -4.52 28.02 0.42
CA VAL A 987 -5.28 27.79 1.65
C VAL A 987 -6.71 28.20 1.39
N ASN A 988 -7.61 27.21 1.34
CA ASN A 988 -9.04 27.44 1.19
C ASN A 988 -9.67 27.54 2.57
N MET A 989 -10.44 28.60 2.78
CA MET A 989 -11.21 28.82 3.99
C MET A 989 -12.56 28.11 3.90
N LEU A 990 -13.24 27.97 5.02
CA LEU A 990 -14.56 27.33 5.10
C LEU A 990 -15.62 28.09 4.28
N ASN A 991 -15.53 29.41 4.23
CA ASN A 991 -16.40 30.27 3.43
C ASN A 991 -15.69 31.57 3.02
N ASN A 992 -16.35 32.37 2.17
CA ASN A 992 -15.81 33.62 1.63
C ASN A 992 -15.86 34.82 2.61
N GLN A 993 -16.50 34.68 3.77
CA GLN A 993 -16.61 35.73 4.79
C GLN A 993 -15.40 35.75 5.72
N ILE A 994 -14.61 34.67 5.77
CA ILE A 994 -13.40 34.61 6.58
C ILE A 994 -12.35 35.53 5.96
N ASN A 995 -12.02 36.59 6.70
CA ASN A 995 -11.05 37.60 6.32
C ASN A 995 -9.87 37.63 7.31
N GLY A 996 -8.89 38.49 7.02
CA GLY A 996 -7.64 38.57 7.77
C GLY A 996 -6.51 37.86 7.04
N ASN A 997 -5.50 37.44 7.79
CA ASN A 997 -4.30 36.83 7.23
C ASN A 997 -4.14 35.39 7.70
N VAL A 998 -3.67 34.54 6.80
CA VAL A 998 -3.10 33.24 7.13
C VAL A 998 -1.59 33.43 7.23
N TRP A 999 -1.02 33.06 8.39
CA TRP A 999 0.42 32.92 8.56
C TRP A 999 0.86 31.57 8.04
N PHE A 1000 2.02 31.53 7.42
CA PHE A 1000 2.65 30.29 7.09
C PHE A 1000 4.14 30.38 7.38
N THR A 1001 4.72 29.24 7.70
CA THR A 1001 6.15 29.05 7.84
C THR A 1001 6.54 27.87 6.98
N VAL A 1002 7.44 28.10 6.04
CA VAL A 1002 8.15 27.05 5.32
C VAL A 1002 9.47 26.82 6.02
N SER A 1003 9.73 25.59 6.43
CA SER A 1003 11.03 25.17 6.96
C SER A 1003 11.62 24.03 6.15
N ASP A 1004 12.95 23.97 6.10
CA ASP A 1004 13.65 22.83 5.51
C ASP A 1004 13.53 21.58 6.40
N GLU A 1005 14.12 20.48 5.93
CA GLU A 1005 14.20 19.22 6.63
C GLU A 1005 14.90 19.29 8.01
N ASN A 1006 15.77 20.28 8.21
CA ASN A 1006 16.48 20.52 9.47
C ASN A 1006 15.68 21.42 10.43
N LYS A 1007 14.42 21.73 10.10
CA LYS A 1007 13.55 22.67 10.82
C LYS A 1007 14.07 24.11 10.79
N THR A 1008 15.03 24.43 9.92
CA THR A 1008 15.46 25.80 9.67
C THR A 1008 14.32 26.52 8.98
N LYS A 1009 13.84 27.62 9.57
CA LYS A 1009 12.81 28.44 8.95
C LYS A 1009 13.40 29.15 7.73
N ILE A 1010 12.82 28.91 6.57
CA ILE A 1010 13.24 29.49 5.30
C ILE A 1010 12.46 30.76 5.03
N LEU A 1011 11.14 30.67 5.23
CA LEU A 1011 10.24 31.78 5.04
C LEU A 1011 9.16 31.72 6.10
N THR A 1012 8.88 32.85 6.73
CA THR A 1012 7.66 33.06 7.52
C THR A 1012 7.02 34.32 7.00
N ASP A 1013 5.81 34.22 6.48
CA ASP A 1013 5.11 35.37 5.93
C ASP A 1013 3.60 35.20 6.12
N LYS A 1014 2.83 36.20 5.69
CA LYS A 1014 1.38 36.27 5.85
C LYS A 1014 0.72 36.66 4.55
N PHE A 1015 -0.42 36.03 4.25
CA PHE A 1015 -1.22 36.42 3.10
C PHE A 1015 -2.64 36.75 3.51
N SER A 1016 -3.15 37.81 2.89
CA SER A 1016 -4.54 38.20 3.05
C SER A 1016 -5.43 37.19 2.35
N ILE A 1017 -6.49 36.80 3.04
CA ILE A 1017 -7.55 35.96 2.48
C ILE A 1017 -8.41 36.85 1.58
N VAL A 1018 -8.61 36.43 0.33
CA VAL A 1018 -9.48 37.12 -0.64
C VAL A 1018 -10.51 36.12 -1.13
N ASN A 1019 -11.80 36.43 -0.95
CA ASN A 1019 -12.92 35.56 -1.34
C ASN A 1019 -12.81 34.11 -0.83
N GLY A 1020 -12.33 33.92 0.39
CA GLY A 1020 -12.19 32.60 1.01
C GLY A 1020 -10.96 31.80 0.57
N VAL A 1021 -10.02 32.40 -0.17
CA VAL A 1021 -8.76 31.75 -0.56
C VAL A 1021 -7.58 32.66 -0.21
N ALA A 1022 -6.56 32.10 0.43
CA ALA A 1022 -5.24 32.72 0.55
C ALA A 1022 -4.25 31.91 -0.30
N SER A 1023 -3.72 32.54 -1.36
CA SER A 1023 -2.83 31.89 -2.33
C SER A 1023 -1.48 32.59 -2.42
N ARG A 1024 -0.39 31.82 -2.57
CA ARG A 1024 0.93 32.37 -2.83
C ARG A 1024 1.86 31.44 -3.60
N SER A 1025 2.62 32.03 -4.51
CA SER A 1025 3.83 31.48 -5.14
C SER A 1025 5.07 31.69 -4.27
N ILE A 1026 5.84 30.63 -4.00
CA ILE A 1026 7.13 30.68 -3.31
C ILE A 1026 8.24 30.30 -4.30
N PRO A 1027 8.99 31.27 -4.84
CA PRO A 1027 10.09 31.00 -5.76
C PRO A 1027 11.36 30.57 -5.03
N GLY A 1028 12.27 29.93 -5.77
CA GLY A 1028 13.67 29.78 -5.35
C GLY A 1028 13.92 28.78 -4.23
N LEU A 1029 13.01 27.83 -4.01
CA LEU A 1029 13.26 26.73 -3.09
C LEU A 1029 14.31 25.77 -3.67
N GLY A 1030 15.28 25.40 -2.84
CA GLY A 1030 16.27 24.37 -3.16
C GLY A 1030 15.65 22.97 -3.24
N LEU A 1031 16.46 21.96 -3.54
CA LEU A 1031 16.00 20.58 -3.47
C LEU A 1031 15.81 20.14 -2.02
N GLY A 1032 14.77 19.35 -1.78
CA GLY A 1032 14.54 18.73 -0.49
C GLY A 1032 13.06 18.70 -0.12
N LYS A 1033 12.81 18.16 1.07
CA LYS A 1033 11.47 18.16 1.68
C LYS A 1033 11.28 19.43 2.49
N TYR A 1034 10.15 20.08 2.27
CA TYR A 1034 9.79 21.31 2.95
C TYR A 1034 8.57 21.06 3.84
N TYR A 1035 8.65 21.50 5.08
CA TYR A 1035 7.53 21.47 6.01
C TYR A 1035 6.81 22.81 5.97
N LEU A 1036 5.50 22.74 5.75
CA LEU A 1036 4.62 23.89 5.72
C LEU A 1036 3.77 23.90 6.98
N HIS A 1037 3.96 24.92 7.80
CA HIS A 1037 3.19 25.18 8.99
C HIS A 1037 2.30 26.40 8.74
N ILE A 1038 1.01 26.16 8.59
CA ILE A 1038 0.00 27.19 8.38
C ILE A 1038 -0.68 27.48 9.71
N TYR A 1039 -0.89 28.76 9.99
CA TYR A 1039 -1.54 29.23 11.19
C TYR A 1039 -2.49 30.37 10.84
N TYR A 1040 -3.76 30.17 11.12
CA TYR A 1040 -4.73 31.25 11.21
C TYR A 1040 -4.87 31.63 12.69
N ALA A 1041 -4.68 32.91 13.01
CA ALA A 1041 -4.68 33.38 14.40
C ALA A 1041 -6.02 33.29 15.13
N GLY A 1042 -7.07 32.94 14.39
CA GLY A 1042 -8.43 33.05 14.86
C GLY A 1042 -8.88 34.51 14.85
N ASN A 1043 -10.16 34.70 15.11
CA ASN A 1043 -10.72 36.02 15.33
C ASN A 1043 -11.87 35.91 16.35
N ALA A 1044 -12.74 36.93 16.39
CA ALA A 1044 -13.92 36.90 17.25
C ALA A 1044 -14.85 35.71 16.93
N HIS A 1045 -14.81 35.19 15.71
CA HIS A 1045 -15.77 34.24 15.15
C HIS A 1045 -15.19 32.86 14.83
N TYR A 1046 -13.90 32.75 14.58
CA TYR A 1046 -13.23 31.51 14.23
C TYR A 1046 -12.09 31.22 15.20
N ASN A 1047 -11.91 29.94 15.51
CA ASN A 1047 -10.82 29.49 16.37
C ASN A 1047 -9.47 29.70 15.67
N ALA A 1048 -8.42 29.89 16.46
CA ALA A 1048 -7.07 29.75 15.94
C ALA A 1048 -6.90 28.32 15.41
N GLN A 1049 -6.34 28.17 14.22
CA GLN A 1049 -6.16 26.88 13.59
C GLN A 1049 -4.78 26.75 13.01
N THR A 1050 -4.17 25.62 13.31
CA THR A 1050 -2.83 25.25 12.84
C THR A 1050 -2.94 24.02 11.95
N ILE A 1051 -2.37 24.09 10.74
CA ILE A 1051 -2.24 22.94 9.84
C ILE A 1051 -0.76 22.73 9.55
N LYS A 1052 -0.31 21.48 9.63
CA LYS A 1052 1.05 21.08 9.27
C LYS A 1052 0.96 20.10 8.10
N THR A 1053 1.71 20.38 7.04
CA THR A 1053 1.84 19.52 5.87
C THR A 1053 3.26 19.61 5.32
N SER A 1054 3.55 18.90 4.25
CA SER A 1054 4.85 18.96 3.56
C SER A 1054 4.70 18.81 2.07
N PHE A 1055 5.68 19.31 1.32
CA PHE A 1055 5.80 19.11 -0.11
C PHE A 1055 7.27 18.92 -0.49
N ASP A 1056 7.51 18.28 -1.62
CA ASP A 1056 8.87 17.98 -2.09
C ASP A 1056 9.25 18.87 -3.27
N VAL A 1057 10.47 19.42 -3.24
CA VAL A 1057 11.10 20.04 -4.40
C VAL A 1057 12.08 19.03 -4.99
N VAL A 1058 11.75 18.53 -6.19
CA VAL A 1058 12.46 17.42 -6.84
C VAL A 1058 13.22 17.87 -8.08
N LYS A 1059 14.24 17.09 -8.46
CA LYS A 1059 15.03 17.35 -9.67
C LYS A 1059 14.19 17.19 -10.94
N LYS A 1060 14.40 18.09 -11.92
CA LYS A 1060 13.79 17.98 -13.26
C LYS A 1060 14.59 17.04 -14.17
N THR A 1061 13.94 16.48 -15.18
CA THR A 1061 14.61 15.77 -16.29
C THR A 1061 15.08 16.78 -17.35
N PRO A 1062 16.37 16.77 -17.74
CA PRO A 1062 16.93 17.83 -18.59
C PRO A 1062 16.77 17.60 -20.10
N ILE A 1063 16.70 16.36 -20.58
CA ILE A 1063 16.57 16.06 -22.02
C ILE A 1063 15.10 16.16 -22.43
N SER A 1064 14.82 17.09 -23.35
CA SER A 1064 13.47 17.38 -23.84
C SER A 1064 13.15 16.72 -25.17
N SER A 1065 14.15 16.49 -26.04
CA SER A 1065 13.99 15.71 -27.27
C SER A 1065 15.33 15.13 -27.75
N VAL A 1066 15.24 14.05 -28.52
CA VAL A 1066 16.37 13.45 -29.25
C VAL A 1066 15.95 13.22 -30.69
N ASP A 1067 16.61 13.91 -31.61
CA ASP A 1067 16.40 13.77 -33.04
C ASP A 1067 17.57 13.03 -33.65
N VAL A 1068 17.28 11.91 -34.33
CA VAL A 1068 18.24 11.13 -35.10
C VAL A 1068 17.68 10.87 -36.49
N SER A 1069 18.52 11.00 -37.51
CA SER A 1069 18.13 10.78 -38.91
C SER A 1069 18.92 9.64 -39.52
N ASN A 1070 18.25 8.85 -40.35
CA ASN A 1070 18.89 7.83 -41.18
C ASN A 1070 19.89 8.48 -42.14
N CYS A 1071 20.99 7.81 -42.45
CA CYS A 1071 22.03 8.33 -43.34
C CYS A 1071 22.51 7.27 -44.36
N ALA A 1072 23.27 7.70 -45.36
CA ALA A 1072 23.89 6.81 -46.33
C ALA A 1072 25.22 6.24 -45.80
N PRO A 1073 25.72 5.13 -46.36
CA PRO A 1073 26.91 4.46 -45.86
C PRO A 1073 28.15 5.28 -46.21
N GLY A 1074 28.91 5.68 -45.19
CA GLY A 1074 30.04 6.59 -45.31
C GLY A 1074 29.70 8.06 -45.01
N ASP A 1075 28.43 8.45 -44.92
CA ASP A 1075 28.03 9.76 -44.41
C ASP A 1075 28.11 9.78 -42.88
N ASN A 1076 28.27 10.98 -42.31
CA ASN A 1076 28.22 11.15 -40.86
C ASN A 1076 26.77 11.05 -40.36
N ALA A 1077 26.49 10.14 -39.43
CA ALA A 1077 25.22 10.15 -38.72
C ALA A 1077 25.21 11.31 -37.71
N ILE A 1078 24.15 12.13 -37.72
CA ILE A 1078 23.99 13.27 -36.81
C ILE A 1078 22.85 12.99 -35.83
N ILE A 1079 23.16 13.05 -34.53
CA ILE A 1079 22.17 12.96 -33.44
C ILE A 1079 22.13 14.30 -32.73
N LYS A 1080 20.95 14.91 -32.65
CA LYS A 1080 20.73 16.19 -31.96
C LYS A 1080 19.92 15.94 -30.69
N VAL A 1081 20.49 16.31 -29.56
CA VAL A 1081 19.85 16.16 -28.25
C VAL A 1081 19.53 17.55 -27.71
N LYS A 1082 18.25 17.85 -27.51
CA LYS A 1082 17.80 19.12 -26.91
C LYS A 1082 17.74 18.98 -25.41
N VAL A 1083 18.48 19.81 -24.71
CA VAL A 1083 18.63 19.78 -23.27
C VAL A 1083 18.29 21.15 -22.68
N ASN A 1084 17.35 21.18 -21.73
CA ASN A 1084 16.88 22.43 -21.13
C ASN A 1084 17.55 22.68 -19.77
N GLY A 1085 18.10 23.89 -19.60
CA GLY A 1085 18.51 24.41 -18.29
C GLY A 1085 19.75 23.79 -17.66
N VAL A 1086 20.55 23.02 -18.43
CA VAL A 1086 21.83 22.46 -17.96
C VAL A 1086 22.96 22.63 -18.98
N ASN A 1087 24.17 22.78 -18.46
CA ASN A 1087 25.43 22.73 -19.21
C ASN A 1087 26.21 21.46 -18.83
N GLY A 1088 27.25 21.11 -19.58
CA GLY A 1088 28.11 19.94 -19.31
C GLY A 1088 28.19 19.00 -20.50
N ASN A 1089 28.39 17.70 -20.26
CA ASN A 1089 28.44 16.69 -21.32
C ASN A 1089 27.25 15.72 -21.22
N ILE A 1090 26.76 15.29 -22.38
CA ILE A 1090 25.99 14.04 -22.49
C ILE A 1090 26.95 12.92 -22.90
N TRP A 1091 26.70 11.72 -22.41
CA TRP A 1091 27.40 10.50 -22.83
C TRP A 1091 26.52 9.75 -23.82
N PHE A 1092 27.13 9.06 -24.77
CA PHE A 1092 26.40 8.24 -25.71
C PHE A 1092 27.17 6.98 -26.09
N THR A 1093 26.42 5.91 -26.36
CA THR A 1093 26.93 4.66 -26.91
C THR A 1093 26.15 4.30 -28.15
N ILE A 1094 26.88 3.88 -29.19
CA ILE A 1094 26.34 3.36 -30.45
C ILE A 1094 26.69 1.89 -30.55
N SER A 1095 25.70 1.05 -30.82
CA SER A 1095 25.90 -0.38 -31.07
C SER A 1095 25.24 -0.82 -32.38
N ASP A 1096 25.77 -1.88 -32.98
CA ASP A 1096 25.20 -2.48 -34.18
C ASP A 1096 23.94 -3.31 -33.89
N ALA A 1097 23.40 -3.95 -34.93
CA ALA A 1097 22.21 -4.79 -34.83
C ALA A 1097 22.39 -5.99 -33.87
N ASN A 1098 23.63 -6.45 -33.64
CA ASN A 1098 23.98 -7.55 -32.74
C ASN A 1098 24.31 -7.06 -31.32
N ARG A 1099 24.10 -5.77 -31.02
CA ARG A 1099 24.45 -5.11 -29.75
C ARG A 1099 25.95 -5.01 -29.47
N THR A 1100 26.81 -5.26 -30.45
CA THR A 1100 28.25 -5.02 -30.32
C THR A 1100 28.50 -3.51 -30.26
N LYS A 1101 29.20 -3.04 -29.22
CA LYS A 1101 29.52 -1.62 -29.01
C LYS A 1101 30.49 -1.15 -30.11
N ILE A 1102 30.14 -0.09 -30.81
CA ILE A 1102 30.95 0.51 -31.89
C ILE A 1102 31.70 1.74 -31.37
N LEU A 1103 31.00 2.59 -30.61
CA LEU A 1103 31.53 3.84 -30.10
C LEU A 1103 30.85 4.18 -28.78
N THR A 1104 31.65 4.51 -27.77
CA THR A 1104 31.19 5.19 -26.56
C THR A 1104 31.99 6.47 -26.41
N ASN A 1105 31.31 7.62 -26.27
CA ASN A 1105 31.99 8.89 -26.10
C ASN A 1105 31.06 9.90 -25.38
N SER A 1106 31.55 11.12 -25.16
CA SER A 1106 30.78 12.23 -24.62
C SER A 1106 30.73 13.42 -25.61
N CYS A 1107 29.68 14.22 -25.50
CA CYS A 1107 29.46 15.41 -26.31
C CYS A 1107 29.05 16.58 -25.40
N ARG A 1108 29.71 17.74 -25.56
CA ARG A 1108 29.41 18.93 -24.78
C ARG A 1108 28.09 19.57 -25.22
N ILE A 1109 27.31 20.01 -24.23
CA ILE A 1109 26.09 20.78 -24.40
C ILE A 1109 26.49 22.25 -24.62
N ASN A 1110 26.10 22.81 -25.77
CA ASN A 1110 26.26 24.21 -26.12
C ASN A 1110 24.88 24.80 -26.44
N ASP A 1111 24.52 25.91 -25.78
CA ASP A 1111 23.24 26.62 -25.95
C ASP A 1111 22.00 25.71 -25.92
N GLY A 1112 22.00 24.75 -24.98
CA GLY A 1112 20.90 23.79 -24.80
C GLY A 1112 20.85 22.66 -25.83
N TRP A 1113 21.91 22.45 -26.60
CA TRP A 1113 22.01 21.37 -27.58
C TRP A 1113 23.31 20.59 -27.44
N ALA A 1114 23.23 19.27 -27.59
CA ALA A 1114 24.38 18.42 -27.85
C ALA A 1114 24.23 17.75 -29.22
N ILE A 1115 25.21 17.99 -30.10
CA ILE A 1115 25.20 17.53 -31.48
C ILE A 1115 26.32 16.51 -31.64
N ILE A 1116 25.94 15.25 -31.82
CA ILE A 1116 26.85 14.12 -31.97
C ILE A 1116 26.98 13.81 -33.46
N SER A 1117 28.21 13.70 -33.96
CA SER A 1117 28.51 13.33 -35.34
C SER A 1117 29.34 12.05 -35.37
N ILE A 1118 28.86 11.01 -36.05
CA ILE A 1118 29.50 9.69 -36.09
C ILE A 1118 29.91 9.37 -37.54
N PRO A 1119 31.21 9.39 -37.87
CA PRO A 1119 31.66 9.15 -39.24
C PRO A 1119 31.73 7.65 -39.59
N GLY A 1120 31.47 7.34 -40.86
CA GLY A 1120 31.94 6.09 -41.47
C GLY A 1120 31.19 4.81 -41.09
N LEU A 1121 29.91 4.90 -40.72
CA LEU A 1121 29.12 3.72 -40.40
C LEU A 1121 28.84 2.85 -41.64
N SER A 1122 28.92 1.54 -41.44
CA SER A 1122 28.56 0.55 -42.46
C SER A 1122 27.05 0.43 -42.61
N VAL A 1123 26.57 -0.27 -43.64
CA VAL A 1123 25.14 -0.54 -43.80
C VAL A 1123 24.65 -1.40 -42.64
N GLY A 1124 23.59 -0.96 -41.97
CA GLY A 1124 23.02 -1.69 -40.84
C GLY A 1124 22.09 -0.83 -40.00
N LYS A 1125 21.42 -1.48 -39.05
CA LYS A 1125 20.64 -0.80 -38.01
C LYS A 1125 21.53 -0.54 -36.80
N TYR A 1126 21.46 0.66 -36.27
CA TYR A 1126 22.24 1.09 -35.13
C TYR A 1126 21.36 1.54 -33.98
N TYR A 1127 21.74 1.17 -32.76
CA TYR A 1127 21.08 1.59 -31.53
C TYR A 1127 21.90 2.68 -30.86
N VAL A 1128 21.21 3.71 -30.39
CA VAL A 1128 21.77 4.86 -29.70
C VAL A 1128 21.28 4.83 -28.26
N HIS A 1129 22.20 4.77 -27.31
CA HIS A 1129 21.93 5.02 -25.90
C HIS A 1129 22.55 6.36 -25.51
N ILE A 1130 21.75 7.34 -25.13
CA ILE A 1130 22.20 8.63 -24.62
C ILE A 1130 21.99 8.64 -23.11
N TYR A 1131 22.98 9.13 -22.37
CA TYR A 1131 22.97 9.24 -20.93
C TYR A 1131 23.43 10.63 -20.49
N TYR A 1132 22.58 11.32 -19.74
CA TYR A 1132 23.00 12.46 -18.94
C TYR A 1132 23.18 12.01 -17.50
N ALA A 1133 24.35 12.26 -16.93
CA ALA A 1133 24.74 11.80 -15.59
C ALA A 1133 23.94 12.45 -14.44
N GLY A 1134 23.14 13.47 -14.74
CA GLY A 1134 22.49 14.30 -13.74
C GLY A 1134 23.45 15.32 -13.15
N ASN A 1135 22.91 16.22 -12.35
CA ASN A 1135 23.70 17.14 -11.53
C ASN A 1135 22.95 17.44 -10.23
N VAL A 1136 23.38 18.47 -9.50
CA VAL A 1136 22.74 18.88 -8.25
C VAL A 1136 21.28 19.33 -8.44
N HIS A 1137 20.83 19.70 -9.64
CA HIS A 1137 19.51 20.27 -9.92
C HIS A 1137 18.63 19.41 -10.86
N TYR A 1138 19.24 18.56 -11.69
CA TYR A 1138 18.57 17.75 -12.69
C TYR A 1138 18.90 16.27 -12.54
N SER A 1139 17.89 15.43 -12.72
CA SER A 1139 18.00 13.98 -12.61
C SER A 1139 18.85 13.41 -13.73
N ALA A 1140 19.56 12.32 -13.44
CA ALA A 1140 20.17 11.51 -14.49
C ALA A 1140 19.07 10.99 -15.43
N GLN A 1141 19.35 10.95 -16.72
CA GLN A 1141 18.36 10.57 -17.73
C GLN A 1141 19.01 9.75 -18.83
N THR A 1142 18.37 8.63 -19.18
CA THR A 1142 18.80 7.78 -20.30
C THR A 1142 17.72 7.78 -21.38
N ILE A 1143 18.10 8.06 -22.62
CA ILE A 1143 17.23 7.95 -23.80
C ILE A 1143 17.79 6.88 -24.74
N LYS A 1144 16.91 6.01 -25.25
CA LYS A 1144 17.26 5.00 -26.23
C LYS A 1144 16.54 5.29 -27.54
N THR A 1145 17.27 5.29 -28.65
CA THR A 1145 16.70 5.44 -29.99
C THR A 1145 17.50 4.57 -30.98
N SER A 1146 17.12 4.58 -32.26
CA SER A 1146 17.81 3.86 -33.33
C SER A 1146 17.71 4.59 -34.65
N PHE A 1147 18.65 4.31 -35.56
CA PHE A 1147 18.60 4.77 -36.94
C PHE A 1147 19.18 3.70 -37.87
N ASP A 1148 18.85 3.83 -39.15
CA ASP A 1148 19.31 2.92 -40.19
C ASP A 1148 20.32 3.62 -41.11
N VAL A 1149 21.38 2.89 -41.45
CA VAL A 1149 22.29 3.23 -42.53
C VAL A 1149 21.94 2.36 -43.73
N ALA A 1150 21.29 2.95 -44.72
CA ALA A 1150 20.71 2.22 -45.85
C ALA A 1150 21.65 2.22 -47.07
N LYS A 1151 21.65 1.12 -47.84
CA LYS A 1151 22.38 1.07 -49.13
C LYS A 1151 21.86 2.13 -50.09
N ILE A 1152 22.76 2.68 -50.91
CA ILE A 1152 22.45 3.71 -51.91
C ILE A 1152 22.43 3.15 -53.34
N SER A 1153 21.76 3.84 -54.27
CA SER A 1153 21.80 3.46 -55.69
C SER A 1153 23.20 3.69 -56.26
N PRO A 1154 23.75 2.74 -57.02
CA PRO A 1154 25.07 2.84 -57.63
C PRO A 1154 25.11 3.70 -58.91
N GLY A 1155 23.96 4.20 -59.39
CA GLY A 1155 23.87 5.03 -60.58
C GLY A 1155 24.19 4.27 -61.86
N LEU A 1156 23.69 3.03 -62.00
CA LEU A 1156 23.98 2.20 -63.18
C LEU A 1156 23.42 2.86 -64.45
N SER A 1157 24.33 3.19 -65.36
CA SER A 1157 24.02 3.68 -66.71
C SER A 1157 24.80 2.89 -67.73
N VAL A 1158 24.28 2.77 -68.95
CA VAL A 1158 24.88 1.93 -69.99
C VAL A 1158 24.86 2.65 -71.31
N ALA A 1159 25.99 2.63 -72.00
CA ALA A 1159 26.18 3.11 -73.35
C ALA A 1159 26.52 1.96 -74.30
N LYS A 1160 26.23 2.17 -75.60
CA LYS A 1160 26.62 1.25 -76.68
C LYS A 1160 27.53 2.04 -77.60
N THR A 1161 28.65 1.46 -77.98
CA THR A 1161 29.56 1.96 -79.02
C THR A 1161 29.91 0.85 -80.00
N THR A 1162 30.61 1.20 -81.09
CA THR A 1162 31.17 0.24 -82.05
C THR A 1162 32.67 0.47 -82.11
N VAL A 1163 33.46 -0.58 -81.90
CA VAL A 1163 34.92 -0.53 -81.94
C VAL A 1163 35.39 -1.65 -82.87
N GLU A 1164 36.14 -1.30 -83.93
CA GLU A 1164 36.65 -2.25 -84.93
C GLU A 1164 35.58 -3.17 -85.54
N GLY A 1165 34.39 -2.62 -85.81
CA GLY A 1165 33.25 -3.36 -86.37
C GLY A 1165 32.43 -4.18 -85.37
N LYS A 1166 32.85 -4.30 -84.10
CA LYS A 1166 32.14 -5.05 -83.05
C LYS A 1166 31.35 -4.14 -82.11
N THR A 1167 30.19 -4.63 -81.64
CA THR A 1167 29.36 -3.90 -80.67
C THR A 1167 29.95 -4.01 -79.27
N VAL A 1168 30.23 -2.87 -78.65
CA VAL A 1168 30.74 -2.78 -77.28
C VAL A 1168 29.70 -2.13 -76.38
N LEU A 1169 29.41 -2.76 -75.24
CA LEU A 1169 28.57 -2.22 -74.19
C LEU A 1169 29.43 -1.76 -73.03
N THR A 1170 29.23 -0.53 -72.59
CA THR A 1170 29.96 0.07 -71.47
C THR A 1170 28.96 0.52 -70.42
N ALA A 1171 29.00 -0.10 -69.25
CA ALA A 1171 28.29 0.37 -68.07
C ALA A 1171 29.16 1.36 -67.30
N SER A 1172 28.60 2.51 -66.97
CA SER A 1172 29.13 3.44 -65.97
C SER A 1172 28.34 3.28 -64.69
N ILE A 1173 29.07 3.12 -63.59
CA ILE A 1173 28.56 2.88 -62.24
C ILE A 1173 29.49 3.60 -61.26
N ALA A 1174 29.08 3.78 -59.99
CA ALA A 1174 29.92 4.40 -58.96
C ALA A 1174 31.37 3.86 -58.98
N LYS A 1175 32.37 4.75 -58.90
CA LYS A 1175 33.81 4.42 -59.10
C LYS A 1175 34.36 3.39 -58.10
N ASP A 1176 33.81 3.38 -56.91
CA ASP A 1176 34.11 2.45 -55.81
C ASP A 1176 33.21 1.22 -55.80
N ALA A 1177 32.22 1.10 -56.69
CA ALA A 1177 31.47 -0.14 -56.85
C ALA A 1177 32.41 -1.28 -57.25
N ARG A 1178 32.12 -2.47 -56.72
CA ARG A 1178 32.92 -3.69 -56.91
C ARG A 1178 32.01 -4.83 -57.37
N GLY A 1179 32.58 -5.81 -58.06
CA GLY A 1179 31.83 -6.92 -58.64
C GLY A 1179 31.68 -6.75 -60.15
N ASN A 1180 30.55 -7.20 -60.70
CA ASN A 1180 30.35 -7.26 -62.14
C ASN A 1180 29.00 -6.66 -62.53
N VAL A 1181 28.94 -6.07 -63.72
CA VAL A 1181 27.67 -5.76 -64.40
C VAL A 1181 27.38 -6.89 -65.39
N ASN A 1182 26.17 -7.42 -65.32
CA ASN A 1182 25.67 -8.41 -66.28
C ASN A 1182 24.89 -7.67 -67.38
N PHE A 1183 25.18 -7.99 -68.63
CA PHE A 1183 24.50 -7.48 -69.82
C PHE A 1183 23.76 -8.64 -70.48
N ALA A 1184 22.44 -8.66 -70.39
CA ALA A 1184 21.60 -9.67 -71.03
C ALA A 1184 20.98 -9.11 -72.32
N VAL A 1185 21.29 -9.76 -73.44
CA VAL A 1185 20.82 -9.39 -74.78
C VAL A 1185 20.64 -10.66 -75.62
N ASN A 1186 19.52 -10.75 -76.34
CA ASN A 1186 19.19 -11.90 -77.21
C ASN A 1186 19.27 -13.27 -76.50
N GLY A 1187 18.76 -13.36 -75.27
CA GLY A 1187 18.76 -14.61 -74.48
C GLY A 1187 20.09 -14.96 -73.81
N ASN A 1188 21.20 -14.29 -74.15
CA ASN A 1188 22.52 -14.52 -73.57
C ASN A 1188 22.89 -13.47 -72.53
N THR A 1189 23.60 -13.86 -71.46
CA THR A 1189 24.07 -12.94 -70.42
C THR A 1189 25.59 -12.87 -70.39
N TYR A 1190 26.15 -11.67 -70.54
CA TYR A 1190 27.57 -11.41 -70.55
C TYR A 1190 27.98 -10.64 -69.30
N LYS A 1191 28.97 -11.14 -68.57
CA LYS A 1191 29.42 -10.58 -67.29
C LYS A 1191 30.70 -9.79 -67.47
N ALA A 1192 30.72 -8.53 -67.05
CA ALA A 1192 31.90 -7.67 -67.13
C ALA A 1192 32.34 -7.18 -65.73
N PRO A 1193 33.62 -7.30 -65.38
CA PRO A 1193 34.15 -6.78 -64.11
C PRO A 1193 34.11 -5.25 -64.10
N ILE A 1194 33.80 -4.68 -62.93
CA ILE A 1194 33.84 -3.25 -62.70
C ILE A 1194 35.27 -2.84 -62.34
N VAL A 1195 35.87 -2.01 -63.18
CA VAL A 1195 37.18 -1.39 -62.94
C VAL A 1195 37.00 0.12 -62.90
N LYS A 1196 37.25 0.73 -61.73
CA LYS A 1196 37.11 2.18 -61.50
C LYS A 1196 35.76 2.77 -61.97
N GLY A 1197 34.66 2.05 -61.77
CA GLY A 1197 33.30 2.50 -62.13
C GLY A 1197 32.90 2.22 -63.58
N ILE A 1198 33.70 1.45 -64.32
CA ILE A 1198 33.41 1.10 -65.70
C ILE A 1198 33.42 -0.43 -65.83
N ALA A 1199 32.38 -0.99 -66.45
CA ALA A 1199 32.34 -2.39 -66.83
C ALA A 1199 32.02 -2.49 -68.32
N THR A 1200 32.93 -3.11 -69.09
CA THR A 1200 32.83 -3.15 -70.55
C THR A 1200 32.78 -4.59 -71.03
N VAL A 1201 31.88 -4.89 -71.97
CA VAL A 1201 31.83 -6.16 -72.68
C VAL A 1201 31.70 -5.92 -74.18
N THR A 1202 32.48 -6.65 -74.97
CA THR A 1202 32.30 -6.75 -76.42
C THR A 1202 31.38 -7.91 -76.72
N LEU A 1203 30.30 -7.67 -77.45
CA LEU A 1203 29.36 -8.70 -77.87
C LEU A 1203 29.93 -9.45 -79.10
N PRO A 1204 29.67 -10.76 -79.23
CA PRO A 1204 29.89 -11.47 -80.49
C PRO A 1204 29.00 -10.90 -81.60
N ASP A 1205 29.30 -11.20 -82.87
CA ASP A 1205 28.59 -10.66 -84.04
C ASP A 1205 27.09 -11.02 -84.00
N LEU A 1206 26.29 -10.07 -83.49
CA LEU A 1206 24.84 -10.14 -83.49
C LEU A 1206 24.33 -9.72 -84.87
N ALA A 1207 23.31 -10.42 -85.38
CA ALA A 1207 22.68 -10.05 -86.64
C ALA A 1207 22.09 -8.61 -86.57
N PRO A 1208 21.99 -7.90 -87.71
CA PRO A 1208 21.29 -6.61 -87.77
C PRO A 1208 19.85 -6.73 -87.24
N GLY A 1209 19.47 -5.83 -86.33
CA GLY A 1209 18.20 -5.92 -85.63
C GLY A 1209 18.13 -5.08 -84.35
N THR A 1210 16.93 -5.00 -83.76
CA THR A 1210 16.68 -4.26 -82.53
C THR A 1210 16.50 -5.24 -81.37
N TYR A 1211 17.29 -5.07 -80.31
CA TYR A 1211 17.33 -5.96 -79.15
C TYR A 1211 17.06 -5.19 -77.85
N THR A 1212 16.36 -5.83 -76.91
CA THR A 1212 16.26 -5.34 -75.53
C THR A 1212 17.53 -5.72 -74.77
N LEU A 1213 18.25 -4.71 -74.28
CA LEU A 1213 19.38 -4.88 -73.39
C LEU A 1213 18.92 -4.69 -71.94
N LYS A 1214 19.04 -5.75 -71.14
CA LYS A 1214 18.89 -5.69 -69.69
C LYS A 1214 20.27 -5.70 -69.05
N SER A 1215 20.65 -4.60 -68.42
CA SER A 1215 21.89 -4.50 -67.67
C SER A 1215 21.61 -4.52 -66.18
N SER A 1216 22.22 -5.43 -65.44
CA SER A 1216 22.01 -5.57 -64.01
C SER A 1216 23.31 -5.60 -63.23
N TYR A 1217 23.34 -4.84 -62.15
CA TYR A 1217 24.34 -4.92 -61.10
C TYR A 1217 23.71 -5.56 -59.87
N GLY A 1218 24.34 -6.61 -59.35
CA GLY A 1218 23.80 -7.39 -58.21
C GLY A 1218 23.87 -6.68 -56.86
N GLY A 1219 24.41 -5.46 -56.80
CA GLY A 1219 24.67 -4.75 -55.55
C GLY A 1219 25.96 -5.21 -54.86
N ASN A 1220 26.32 -4.55 -53.76
CA ASN A 1220 27.36 -5.01 -52.84
C ASN A 1220 27.02 -4.59 -51.40
N TYR A 1221 28.00 -4.55 -50.50
CA TYR A 1221 27.80 -4.16 -49.10
C TYR A 1221 27.37 -2.67 -48.94
N LYS A 1222 27.65 -1.80 -49.93
CA LYS A 1222 27.34 -0.35 -49.90
C LYS A 1222 26.20 0.04 -50.85
N TYR A 1223 26.11 -0.60 -52.01
CA TYR A 1223 25.20 -0.23 -53.08
C TYR A 1223 24.06 -1.24 -53.29
N LEU A 1224 22.87 -0.73 -53.59
CA LEU A 1224 21.71 -1.52 -53.98
C LEU A 1224 21.96 -2.26 -55.30
N ALA A 1225 21.26 -3.38 -55.49
CA ALA A 1225 21.15 -3.98 -56.81
C ALA A 1225 20.37 -3.03 -57.73
N GLU A 1226 20.84 -2.84 -58.95
CA GLU A 1226 20.21 -1.94 -59.91
C GLU A 1226 20.11 -2.63 -61.27
N THR A 1227 18.96 -2.53 -61.92
CA THR A 1227 18.73 -3.05 -63.26
C THR A 1227 18.20 -1.94 -64.15
N LYS A 1228 18.80 -1.78 -65.33
CA LYS A 1228 18.32 -0.89 -66.39
C LYS A 1228 17.97 -1.71 -67.62
N MET A 1229 16.83 -1.38 -68.22
CA MET A 1229 16.46 -1.90 -69.53
C MET A 1229 16.49 -0.78 -70.54
N ARG A 1230 17.05 -1.05 -71.71
CA ARG A 1230 17.00 -0.13 -72.85
C ARG A 1230 17.04 -0.90 -74.15
N THR A 1231 16.57 -0.28 -75.22
CA THR A 1231 16.62 -0.85 -76.56
C THR A 1231 17.94 -0.49 -77.23
N ILE A 1232 18.59 -1.45 -77.89
CA ILE A 1232 19.79 -1.23 -78.71
C ILE A 1232 19.55 -1.76 -80.13
N THR A 1233 19.95 -1.00 -81.15
CA THR A 1233 19.83 -1.42 -82.57
C THR A 1233 21.20 -1.70 -83.14
N ILE A 1234 21.41 -2.91 -83.68
CA ILE A 1234 22.59 -3.35 -84.45
C ILE A 1234 22.26 -3.08 -85.92
N LYS A 1235 23.14 -2.34 -86.61
CA LYS A 1235 22.94 -1.95 -88.01
C LYS A 1235 23.71 -2.89 -88.92
#